data_AF-A0A5B1BDA6-F1
#
_entry.id   AF-A0A5B1BDA6-F1
#
_cell.length_a   1.000
_cell.length_b   1.000
_cell.length_c   1.000
_cell.angle_alpha   90.00
_cell.angle_beta   90.00
_cell.angle_gamma   90.00
#
_symmetry.space_group_name_H-M   'P 1'
#
loop_
_entity.id
_entity.type
_entity.pdbx_description
1 polymer ?
#
loop_
_entity_poly.entity_id
_entity_poly.type
_entity_poly.pdbx_seq_one_letter_code
_entity_poly.pdbx_strand_id
1 'polypeptide(L)'
;MLEEYKYEDALEKAQIAYKSAKFNNDDKNLGKIYRVMAKIYELNRQEAKALKFYRRALIYASNSKTRYLQSKLYNSLGNLYIKTDSTLYNGIEQYKKAYDIARSIKDTIKMIKPLLNLADYYINIDDYETTDEYLTKVRVLIGKNDNISNIEKTKLSNLLGKYFLRVRRYKRANEHIDNSISYASDEIENTDNNERVISIYHKELATSYKTKYRVYKAQKEFESANIYLEKHYESISKSEDLVKQIELQRATVEFEVDQMEEEVEQAKEVKAKSDSKEIIWQITIILGIVLILISLAFLISSYRNNLQKKKLNNDLIEKNKELVNAKETAEQVSTLKSQFISTVSHELRTPLYGVIGLTSLLMENPEEKKKNEYLESLKFSGDYLLALINDVLQLSKIETNEVKLEKVSFDLRSLIEGIVNSLRSKQKKNNNKVHIDIDQNIRTTLLGDSVRLSQILINLIGNALKFTKNGNIWIKVKSIDYQGDNYKLQFSVKDDGIGIPKGKQATIFENFAQVKNQNQEYEGTGLGLAIVKKLIQLHNSEILINSTEGAGSEFIFDLCYEKAVKEENIASSTHENISIGTTNFNILIVDDNKINQIVTQNILKKKGYTCDLANNGMDAIEMLKNQSFDLVLMDINMPEMNGLDATKVIRTFNTHMPIIALTAVEEGEIRDQALSVGMNDVIIKPYDTQQFFQTIMKNISKVKYI
;
A
#
# COMPACT_ATOMS: atom_id res chain seq x y z
N MET A 1 71.08 -4.80 40.04
CA MET A 1 69.99 -5.82 39.94
C MET A 1 70.50 -7.18 39.45
N LEU A 2 70.74 -7.41 38.15
CA LEU A 2 71.25 -8.72 37.66
C LEU A 2 72.65 -9.09 38.20
N GLU A 3 73.48 -8.08 38.47
CA GLU A 3 74.81 -8.23 39.07
C GLU A 3 74.75 -8.29 40.61
N GLU A 4 73.58 -8.01 41.20
CA GLU A 4 73.33 -7.96 42.66
C GLU A 4 72.31 -9.02 43.09
N TYR A 5 72.02 -10.01 42.25
CA TYR A 5 71.13 -11.15 42.54
C TYR A 5 69.65 -10.83 42.80
N LYS A 6 69.19 -9.62 42.47
CA LYS A 6 67.77 -9.26 42.54
C LYS A 6 67.05 -9.69 41.27
N TYR A 7 66.87 -11.00 41.08
CA TYR A 7 66.32 -11.57 39.84
C TYR A 7 64.84 -11.26 39.66
N GLU A 8 64.07 -11.23 40.74
CA GLU A 8 62.67 -10.81 40.75
C GLU A 8 62.51 -9.35 40.44
N ASP A 9 63.21 -8.46 41.15
CA ASP A 9 63.22 -7.04 40.80
C ASP A 9 63.67 -6.85 39.33
N ALA A 10 64.68 -7.60 38.88
CA ALA A 10 65.12 -7.54 37.49
C ALA A 10 64.04 -8.04 36.52
N LEU A 11 63.29 -9.09 36.86
CA LEU A 11 62.23 -9.66 36.04
C LEU A 11 60.99 -8.77 36.04
N GLU A 12 60.55 -8.28 37.19
CA GLU A 12 59.45 -7.34 37.37
C GLU A 12 59.74 -6.03 36.64
N LYS A 13 60.92 -5.42 36.86
CA LYS A 13 61.33 -4.23 36.12
C LYS A 13 61.46 -4.51 34.62
N ALA A 14 61.92 -5.70 34.22
CA ALA A 14 61.94 -6.10 32.82
C ALA A 14 60.52 -6.25 32.24
N GLN A 15 59.55 -6.75 33.00
CA GLN A 15 58.14 -6.86 32.60
C GLN A 15 57.46 -5.49 32.52
N ILE A 16 57.74 -4.58 33.45
CA ILE A 16 57.28 -3.19 33.41
C ILE A 16 57.89 -2.47 32.19
N ALA A 17 59.20 -2.59 31.99
CA ALA A 17 59.88 -2.04 30.82
C ALA A 17 59.35 -2.66 29.52
N TYR A 18 58.96 -3.93 29.53
CA TYR A 18 58.37 -4.61 28.38
C TYR A 18 57.02 -3.99 27.99
N LYS A 19 56.13 -3.72 28.98
CA LYS A 19 54.84 -3.07 28.70
C LYS A 19 55.04 -1.71 28.02
N SER A 20 55.96 -0.90 28.55
CA SER A 20 56.29 0.41 27.97
C SER A 20 56.93 0.30 26.59
N ALA A 21 57.94 -0.55 26.41
CA ALA A 21 58.62 -0.72 25.12
C ALA A 21 57.70 -1.32 24.05
N LYS A 22 56.77 -2.20 24.42
CA LYS A 22 55.77 -2.75 23.50
C LYS A 22 54.73 -1.71 23.10
N PHE A 23 54.25 -0.89 24.02
CA PHE A 23 53.34 0.22 23.71
C PHE A 23 53.97 1.20 22.70
N ASN A 24 55.27 1.48 22.87
CA ASN A 24 56.01 2.40 22.02
C ASN A 24 56.60 1.77 20.74
N ASN A 25 56.34 0.49 20.46
CA ASN A 25 56.96 -0.28 19.35
C ASN A 25 58.50 -0.15 19.29
N ASP A 26 59.16 -0.11 20.46
CA ASP A 26 60.60 0.07 20.57
C ASP A 26 61.35 -1.26 20.52
N ASP A 27 61.56 -1.76 19.30
CA ASP A 27 62.26 -3.01 19.03
C ASP A 27 63.68 -3.06 19.63
N LYS A 28 64.36 -1.90 19.75
CA LYS A 28 65.72 -1.84 20.32
C LYS A 28 65.68 -2.18 21.81
N ASN A 29 64.76 -1.59 22.55
CA ASN A 29 64.63 -1.85 23.97
C ASN A 29 63.95 -3.21 24.24
N LEU A 30 63.01 -3.65 23.41
CA LEU A 30 62.47 -5.01 23.46
C LEU A 30 63.57 -6.06 23.32
N GLY A 31 64.51 -5.89 22.38
CA GLY A 31 65.66 -6.78 22.23
C GLY A 31 66.52 -6.84 23.50
N LYS A 32 66.77 -5.71 24.17
CA LYS A 32 67.54 -5.68 25.44
C LYS A 32 66.78 -6.36 26.57
N ILE A 33 65.48 -6.13 26.67
CA ILE A 33 64.61 -6.69 27.72
C ILE A 33 64.54 -8.22 27.58
N TYR A 34 64.29 -8.72 26.38
CA TYR A 34 64.29 -10.16 26.12
C TYR A 34 65.66 -10.81 26.40
N ARG A 35 66.78 -10.10 26.17
CA ARG A 35 68.11 -10.58 26.56
C ARG A 35 68.26 -10.69 28.08
N VAL A 36 67.76 -9.70 28.83
CA VAL A 36 67.78 -9.71 30.30
C VAL A 36 66.98 -10.91 30.81
N MET A 37 65.75 -11.09 30.34
CA MET A 37 64.92 -12.25 30.67
C MET A 37 65.58 -13.58 30.29
N ALA A 38 66.20 -13.66 29.11
CA ALA A 38 66.94 -14.85 28.69
C ALA A 38 68.11 -15.17 29.63
N LYS A 39 68.83 -14.14 30.08
CA LYS A 39 69.94 -14.31 31.01
C LYS A 39 69.47 -14.75 32.40
N ILE A 40 68.31 -14.29 32.86
CA ILE A 40 67.68 -14.75 34.11
C ILE A 40 67.38 -16.25 33.99
N TYR A 41 66.68 -16.68 32.93
CA TYR A 41 66.38 -18.11 32.73
C TYR A 41 67.64 -18.97 32.56
N GLU A 42 68.69 -18.45 31.90
CA GLU A 42 69.98 -19.14 31.78
C GLU A 42 70.62 -19.36 33.16
N LEU A 43 70.54 -18.35 34.03
CA LEU A 43 71.09 -18.42 35.38
C LEU A 43 70.32 -19.36 36.30
N ASN A 44 69.02 -19.52 36.06
CA ASN A 44 68.15 -20.45 36.77
C ASN A 44 68.16 -21.88 36.16
N ARG A 45 69.16 -22.19 35.31
CA ARG A 45 69.31 -23.50 34.64
C ARG A 45 68.09 -23.91 33.79
N GLN A 46 67.22 -22.98 33.42
CA GLN A 46 66.05 -23.21 32.55
C GLN A 46 66.46 -23.02 31.08
N GLU A 47 67.33 -23.91 30.58
CA GLU A 47 68.05 -23.74 29.32
C GLU A 47 67.12 -23.64 28.09
N ALA A 48 66.04 -24.44 28.05
CA ALA A 48 65.05 -24.36 26.98
C ALA A 48 64.33 -23.00 26.94
N LYS A 49 63.98 -22.43 28.10
CA LYS A 49 63.38 -21.10 28.18
C LYS A 49 64.39 -20.02 27.83
N ALA A 50 65.62 -20.11 28.34
CA ALA A 50 66.70 -19.19 28.00
C ALA A 50 66.92 -19.12 26.47
N LEU A 51 66.95 -20.28 25.80
CA LEU A 51 67.11 -20.37 24.35
C LEU A 51 65.98 -19.66 23.59
N LYS A 52 64.74 -19.89 23.99
CA LYS A 52 63.56 -19.23 23.41
C LYS A 52 63.63 -17.71 23.54
N PHE A 53 64.01 -17.22 24.71
CA PHE A 53 64.10 -15.77 24.97
C PHE A 53 65.30 -15.13 24.27
N TYR A 54 66.45 -15.81 24.18
CA TYR A 54 67.59 -15.31 23.40
C TYR A 54 67.28 -15.22 21.89
N ARG A 55 66.57 -16.21 21.32
CA ARG A 55 66.11 -16.16 19.93
C ARG A 55 65.14 -15.01 19.69
N ARG A 56 64.20 -14.76 20.61
CA ARG A 56 63.29 -13.59 20.55
C ARG A 56 64.06 -12.28 20.63
N ALA A 57 65.00 -12.16 21.56
CA ALA A 57 65.87 -10.99 21.66
C ALA A 57 66.61 -10.71 20.34
N LEU A 58 67.03 -11.77 19.64
CA LEU A 58 67.72 -11.67 18.36
C LEU A 58 66.82 -11.16 17.24
N ILE A 59 65.55 -11.58 17.20
CA ILE A 59 64.56 -11.06 16.25
C ILE A 59 64.41 -9.55 16.42
N TYR A 60 64.16 -9.07 17.65
CA TYR A 60 64.02 -7.64 17.92
C TYR A 60 65.32 -6.85 17.69
N ALA A 61 66.47 -7.44 18.01
CA ALA A 61 67.77 -6.86 17.68
C ALA A 61 68.02 -6.78 16.16
N SER A 62 67.43 -7.69 15.38
CA SER A 62 67.49 -7.68 13.91
C SER A 62 66.60 -6.60 13.32
N ASN A 63 65.35 -6.51 13.78
CA ASN A 63 64.41 -5.49 13.34
C ASN A 63 64.90 -4.07 13.65
N SER A 64 65.40 -3.84 14.86
CA SER A 64 65.99 -2.55 15.27
C SER A 64 67.37 -2.28 14.67
N LYS A 65 67.92 -3.19 13.85
CA LYS A 65 69.28 -3.12 13.27
C LYS A 65 70.37 -2.89 14.32
N THR A 66 70.15 -3.35 15.56
CA THR A 66 71.06 -3.15 16.69
C THR A 66 72.20 -4.17 16.65
N ARG A 67 73.17 -3.95 15.75
CA ARG A 67 74.30 -4.86 15.49
C ARG A 67 75.10 -5.23 16.74
N TYR A 68 75.36 -4.28 17.64
CA TYR A 68 76.09 -4.59 18.88
C TYR A 68 75.35 -5.61 19.78
N LEU A 69 74.02 -5.55 19.79
CA LEU A 69 73.18 -6.44 20.60
C LEU A 69 73.11 -7.82 19.95
N GLN A 70 73.02 -7.89 18.62
CA GLN A 70 73.10 -9.14 17.86
C GLN A 70 74.39 -9.90 18.17
N SER A 71 75.55 -9.23 18.14
CA SER A 71 76.84 -9.85 18.46
C SER A 71 76.84 -10.47 19.87
N LYS A 72 76.35 -9.74 20.88
CA LYS A 72 76.21 -10.28 22.25
C LYS A 72 75.28 -11.49 22.31
N LEU A 73 74.15 -11.44 21.61
CA LEU A 73 73.15 -12.50 21.61
C LEU A 73 73.65 -13.78 20.95
N TYR A 74 74.33 -13.66 19.81
CA TYR A 74 74.97 -14.80 19.16
C TYR A 74 76.03 -15.45 20.04
N ASN A 75 76.86 -14.65 20.74
CA ASN A 75 77.82 -15.21 21.69
C ASN A 75 77.13 -15.96 22.85
N SER A 76 76.06 -15.40 23.41
CA SER A 76 75.26 -16.08 24.45
C SER A 76 74.61 -17.37 23.97
N LEU A 77 74.05 -17.38 22.75
CA LEU A 77 73.49 -18.58 22.13
C LEU A 77 74.56 -19.64 21.90
N GLY A 78 75.76 -19.24 21.47
CA GLY A 78 76.90 -20.16 21.31
C GLY A 78 77.26 -20.87 22.61
N ASN A 79 77.35 -20.12 23.72
CA ASN A 79 77.61 -20.71 25.05
C ASN A 79 76.52 -21.72 25.44
N LEU A 80 75.25 -21.40 25.19
CA LEU A 80 74.13 -22.26 25.57
C LEU A 80 74.08 -23.54 24.73
N TYR A 81 74.34 -23.45 23.42
CA TYR A 81 74.37 -24.61 22.52
C TYR A 81 75.50 -25.60 22.81
N ILE A 82 76.65 -25.10 23.25
CA ILE A 82 77.78 -25.95 23.66
C ILE A 82 77.49 -26.61 25.01
N LYS A 83 76.80 -25.92 25.92
CA LYS A 83 76.46 -26.47 27.25
C LYS A 83 75.40 -27.57 27.20
N THR A 84 74.43 -27.49 26.28
CA THR A 84 73.31 -28.45 26.18
C THR A 84 73.63 -29.71 25.36
N ASP A 85 74.89 -29.89 24.92
CA ASP A 85 75.42 -31.01 24.09
C ASP A 85 74.66 -31.32 22.78
N SER A 86 73.59 -30.59 22.46
CA SER A 86 72.64 -31.00 21.43
C SER A 86 73.05 -30.59 20.02
N THR A 87 73.94 -29.59 19.84
CA THR A 87 74.46 -29.17 18.53
C THR A 87 75.79 -28.38 18.64
N LEU A 88 76.90 -29.07 18.86
CA LEU A 88 78.25 -28.47 18.93
C LEU A 88 78.57 -27.55 17.74
N TYR A 89 78.21 -28.00 16.52
CA TYR A 89 78.36 -27.23 15.28
C TYR A 89 77.62 -25.88 15.31
N ASN A 90 76.39 -25.86 15.83
CA ASN A 90 75.60 -24.64 15.91
C ASN A 90 76.23 -23.61 16.85
N GLY A 91 76.87 -24.07 17.94
CA GLY A 91 77.56 -23.19 18.88
C GLY A 91 78.72 -22.43 18.23
N ILE A 92 79.55 -23.15 17.47
CA ILE A 92 80.68 -22.59 16.71
C ILE A 92 80.19 -21.58 15.67
N GLU A 93 79.13 -21.92 14.94
CA GLU A 93 78.52 -21.03 13.96
C GLU A 93 78.04 -19.73 14.61
N GLN A 94 77.44 -19.81 15.81
CA GLN A 94 77.03 -18.60 16.53
C GLN A 94 78.23 -17.75 16.96
N TYR A 95 79.35 -18.34 17.40
CA TYR A 95 80.55 -17.56 17.72
C TYR A 95 81.15 -16.87 16.49
N LYS A 96 81.21 -17.55 15.34
CA LYS A 96 81.66 -16.93 14.08
C LYS A 96 80.76 -15.74 13.70
N LYS A 97 79.44 -15.92 13.77
CA LYS A 97 78.47 -14.81 13.56
C LYS A 97 78.66 -13.67 14.54
N ALA A 98 78.87 -13.98 15.83
CA ALA A 98 79.11 -12.96 16.85
C ALA A 98 80.37 -12.13 16.55
N TYR A 99 81.46 -12.80 16.14
CA TYR A 99 82.71 -12.16 15.73
C TYR A 99 82.55 -11.31 14.47
N ASP A 100 81.94 -11.85 13.41
CA ASP A 100 81.76 -11.13 12.15
C ASP A 100 80.91 -9.86 12.32
N ILE A 101 79.86 -9.94 13.15
CA ILE A 101 79.06 -8.77 13.49
C ILE A 101 79.89 -7.75 14.27
N ALA A 102 80.64 -8.17 15.30
CA ALA A 102 81.51 -7.27 16.05
C ALA A 102 82.57 -6.60 15.15
N ARG A 103 83.16 -7.37 14.22
CA ARG A 103 84.09 -6.89 13.20
C ARG A 103 83.47 -5.86 12.27
N SER A 104 82.24 -6.10 11.80
CA SER A 104 81.53 -5.17 10.92
C SER A 104 81.27 -3.80 11.57
N ILE A 105 81.09 -3.76 12.90
CA ILE A 105 80.91 -2.52 13.66
C ILE A 105 82.19 -1.99 14.31
N LYS A 106 83.36 -2.59 13.99
CA LYS A 106 84.68 -2.23 14.52
C LYS A 106 84.78 -2.24 16.05
N ASP A 107 83.97 -3.05 16.73
CA ASP A 107 83.95 -3.16 18.19
C ASP A 107 84.98 -4.20 18.66
N THR A 108 86.20 -3.73 18.91
CA THR A 108 87.36 -4.58 19.24
C THR A 108 87.16 -5.38 20.52
N ILE A 109 86.45 -4.83 21.51
CA ILE A 109 86.18 -5.51 22.79
C ILE A 109 85.23 -6.69 22.58
N LYS A 110 84.16 -6.51 21.79
CA LYS A 110 83.18 -7.59 21.56
C LYS A 110 83.69 -8.68 20.64
N MET A 111 84.75 -8.43 19.87
CA MET A 111 85.42 -9.47 19.09
C MET A 111 86.15 -10.49 19.99
N ILE A 112 86.59 -10.10 21.20
CA ILE A 112 87.45 -10.93 22.05
C ILE A 112 86.74 -12.20 22.55
N LYS A 113 85.54 -12.09 23.12
CA LYS A 113 84.83 -13.23 23.74
C LYS A 113 84.53 -14.37 22.75
N PRO A 114 83.95 -14.10 21.56
CA PRO A 114 83.73 -15.15 20.58
C PRO A 114 85.03 -15.82 20.12
N LEU A 115 86.11 -15.05 19.93
CA LEU A 115 87.41 -15.60 19.53
C LEU A 115 88.04 -16.47 20.62
N LEU A 116 87.96 -16.05 21.89
CA LEU A 116 88.41 -16.87 23.03
C LEU A 116 87.63 -18.19 23.11
N ASN A 117 86.32 -18.15 22.92
CA ASN A 117 85.48 -19.35 22.93
C ASN A 117 85.80 -20.28 21.74
N LEU A 118 86.04 -19.72 20.55
CA LEU A 118 86.50 -20.50 19.39
C LEU A 118 87.87 -21.13 19.65
N ALA A 119 88.82 -20.38 20.22
CA ALA A 119 90.13 -20.91 20.57
C ALA A 119 90.04 -22.05 21.59
N ASP A 120 89.26 -21.91 22.67
CA ASP A 120 89.07 -22.99 23.65
C ASP A 120 88.45 -24.24 23.00
N TYR A 121 87.49 -24.05 22.08
CA TYR A 121 86.92 -25.16 21.32
C TYR A 121 87.98 -25.90 20.48
N TYR A 122 88.72 -25.18 19.63
CA TYR A 122 89.72 -25.79 18.75
C TYR A 122 90.90 -26.42 19.51
N ILE A 123 91.25 -25.88 20.69
CA ILE A 123 92.20 -26.51 21.62
C ILE A 123 91.72 -27.88 22.10
N ASN A 124 90.43 -28.02 22.38
CA ASN A 124 89.86 -29.26 22.93
C ASN A 124 89.74 -30.37 21.88
N ILE A 125 89.62 -30.03 20.59
CA ILE A 125 89.63 -30.98 19.47
C ILE A 125 91.02 -31.15 18.82
N ASP A 126 92.08 -30.65 19.47
CA ASP A 126 93.48 -30.75 19.05
C ASP A 126 93.81 -30.11 17.68
N ASP A 127 93.02 -29.13 17.23
CA ASP A 127 93.32 -28.30 16.04
C ASP A 127 94.14 -27.06 16.45
N TYR A 128 95.46 -27.26 16.47
CA TYR A 128 96.41 -26.25 16.96
C TYR A 128 96.69 -25.11 15.98
N GLU A 129 96.53 -25.34 14.68
CA GLU A 129 96.71 -24.31 13.65
C GLU A 129 95.60 -23.26 13.74
N THR A 130 94.35 -23.72 13.75
CA THR A 130 93.19 -22.84 13.90
C THR A 130 93.18 -22.16 15.28
N THR A 131 93.63 -22.87 16.32
CA THR A 131 93.82 -22.29 17.66
C THR A 131 94.79 -21.11 17.63
N ASP A 132 95.97 -21.26 17.01
CA ASP A 132 96.98 -20.20 16.96
C ASP A 132 96.47 -18.97 16.22
N GLU A 133 95.72 -19.17 15.13
CA GLU A 133 95.08 -18.10 14.38
C GLU A 133 94.16 -17.26 15.27
N TYR A 134 93.26 -17.89 16.03
CA TYR A 134 92.33 -17.19 16.90
C TYR A 134 93.04 -16.54 18.10
N LEU A 135 93.98 -17.24 18.76
CA LEU A 135 94.73 -16.68 19.89
C LEU A 135 95.59 -15.49 19.48
N THR A 136 96.17 -15.51 18.28
CA THR A 136 96.92 -14.38 17.73
C THR A 136 96.01 -13.18 17.49
N LYS A 137 94.82 -13.39 16.91
CA LYS A 137 93.82 -12.31 16.77
C LYS A 137 93.43 -11.70 18.12
N VAL A 138 93.16 -12.53 19.13
CA VAL A 138 92.80 -12.03 20.47
C VAL A 138 93.94 -11.23 21.09
N ARG A 139 95.18 -11.74 21.05
CA ARG A 139 96.36 -11.06 21.61
C ARG A 139 96.59 -9.68 20.98
N VAL A 140 96.42 -9.55 19.66
CA VAL A 140 96.50 -8.25 18.99
C VAL A 140 95.38 -7.30 19.44
N LEU A 141 94.16 -7.81 19.64
CA LEU A 141 93.05 -7.00 20.16
C LEU A 141 93.28 -6.58 21.61
N ILE A 142 93.85 -7.46 22.45
CA ILE A 142 94.13 -7.15 23.85
C ILE A 142 95.26 -6.12 23.98
N GLY A 143 96.37 -6.30 23.26
CA GLY A 143 97.50 -5.37 23.33
C GLY A 143 97.23 -3.97 22.78
N LYS A 144 96.09 -3.74 22.12
CA LYS A 144 95.68 -2.43 21.58
C LYS A 144 94.71 -1.68 22.50
N ASN A 145 94.28 -2.25 23.62
CA ASN A 145 93.18 -1.71 24.41
C ASN A 145 93.39 -1.91 25.91
N ASP A 146 93.72 -0.82 26.60
CA ASP A 146 94.08 -0.85 28.02
C ASP A 146 92.88 -1.17 28.94
N ASN A 147 91.65 -0.96 28.47
CA ASN A 147 90.41 -1.11 29.25
C ASN A 147 89.79 -2.52 29.20
N ILE A 148 90.58 -3.56 28.96
CA ILE A 148 90.09 -4.94 28.90
C ILE A 148 90.02 -5.54 30.28
N SER A 149 88.91 -6.22 30.59
CA SER A 149 88.69 -6.81 31.91
C SER A 149 89.70 -7.93 32.15
N ASN A 150 90.15 -8.03 33.40
CA ASN A 150 91.10 -9.06 33.82
C ASN A 150 90.56 -10.46 33.52
N ILE A 151 89.25 -10.70 33.53
CA ILE A 151 88.67 -11.98 33.12
C ILE A 151 89.03 -12.39 31.69
N GLU A 152 89.09 -11.45 30.73
CA GLU A 152 89.48 -11.77 29.37
C GLU A 152 91.00 -11.99 29.25
N LYS A 153 91.81 -11.28 30.03
CA LYS A 153 93.27 -11.47 30.12
C LYS A 153 93.64 -12.81 30.77
N THR A 154 92.97 -13.17 31.86
CA THR A 154 93.05 -14.48 32.52
C THR A 154 92.71 -15.59 31.53
N LYS A 155 91.55 -15.51 30.86
CA LYS A 155 91.14 -16.51 29.87
C LYS A 155 92.12 -16.66 28.72
N LEU A 156 92.58 -15.56 28.13
CA LEU A 156 93.61 -15.62 27.07
C LEU A 156 94.86 -16.35 27.56
N SER A 157 95.34 -15.99 28.75
CA SER A 157 96.55 -16.53 29.35
C SER A 157 96.40 -18.02 29.66
N ASN A 158 95.24 -18.44 30.16
CA ASN A 158 94.86 -19.84 30.34
C ASN A 158 94.91 -20.63 29.03
N LEU A 159 94.31 -20.09 27.96
CA LEU A 159 94.27 -20.76 26.65
C LEU A 159 95.65 -20.83 26.00
N LEU A 160 96.46 -19.78 26.09
CA LEU A 160 97.86 -19.79 25.65
C LEU A 160 98.68 -20.82 26.43
N GLY A 161 98.48 -20.92 27.74
CA GLY A 161 99.07 -21.94 28.59
C GLY A 161 98.72 -23.36 28.13
N LYS A 162 97.42 -23.63 27.91
CA LYS A 162 96.94 -24.92 27.36
C LYS A 162 97.53 -25.22 25.99
N TYR A 163 97.53 -24.24 25.09
CA TYR A 163 98.08 -24.37 23.73
C TYR A 163 99.58 -24.71 23.76
N PHE A 164 100.39 -23.93 24.49
CA PHE A 164 101.83 -24.18 24.58
C PHE A 164 102.18 -25.50 25.26
N LEU A 165 101.37 -25.95 26.23
CA LEU A 165 101.47 -27.29 26.80
C LEU A 165 101.28 -28.36 25.72
N ARG A 166 100.25 -28.23 24.86
CA ARG A 166 99.96 -29.20 23.80
C ARG A 166 101.06 -29.27 22.74
N VAL A 167 101.62 -28.13 22.34
CA VAL A 167 102.79 -28.07 21.42
C VAL A 167 104.14 -28.30 22.13
N ARG A 168 104.12 -28.81 23.38
CA ARG A 168 105.30 -29.19 24.19
C ARG A 168 106.31 -28.07 24.48
N ARG A 169 105.85 -26.81 24.50
CA ARG A 169 106.64 -25.63 24.88
C ARG A 169 106.42 -25.27 26.35
N TYR A 170 106.90 -26.13 27.24
CA TYR A 170 106.58 -26.06 28.68
C TYR A 170 106.95 -24.74 29.37
N LYS A 171 108.11 -24.14 29.05
CA LYS A 171 108.51 -22.84 29.63
C LYS A 171 107.49 -21.73 29.31
N ARG A 172 107.11 -21.60 28.04
CA ARG A 172 106.08 -20.63 27.61
C ARG A 172 104.71 -20.96 28.18
N ALA A 173 104.37 -22.24 28.30
CA ALA A 173 103.14 -22.65 28.95
C ALA A 173 103.09 -22.12 30.39
N ASN A 174 104.15 -22.32 31.18
CA ASN A 174 104.24 -21.81 32.55
C ASN A 174 104.17 -20.28 32.63
N GLU A 175 104.91 -19.54 31.79
CA GLU A 175 104.86 -18.07 31.77
C GLU A 175 103.43 -17.53 31.58
N HIS A 176 102.66 -18.12 30.66
CA HIS A 176 101.28 -17.72 30.44
C HIS A 176 100.34 -18.16 31.57
N ILE A 177 100.57 -19.33 32.16
CA ILE A 177 99.76 -19.79 33.30
C ILE A 177 100.02 -18.91 34.54
N ASP A 178 101.26 -18.48 34.76
CA ASP A 178 101.62 -17.59 35.87
C ASP A 178 100.94 -16.22 35.74
N ASN A 179 100.90 -15.67 34.53
CA ASN A 179 100.12 -14.45 34.25
C ASN A 179 98.63 -14.67 34.50
N SER A 180 98.08 -15.81 34.08
CA SER A 180 96.67 -16.17 34.35
C SER A 180 96.37 -16.21 35.85
N ILE A 181 97.26 -16.82 36.63
CA ILE A 181 97.14 -16.91 38.09
C ILE A 181 97.19 -15.51 38.70
N SER A 182 98.15 -14.68 38.33
CA SER A 182 98.26 -13.29 38.81
C SER A 182 96.97 -12.51 38.56
N TYR A 183 96.50 -12.46 37.31
CA TYR A 183 95.29 -11.70 36.96
C TYR A 183 94.04 -12.19 37.70
N ALA A 184 93.91 -13.49 37.94
CA ALA A 184 92.78 -14.03 38.66
C ALA A 184 92.88 -13.81 40.17
N SER A 185 94.07 -13.92 40.75
CA SER A 185 94.33 -13.65 42.17
C SER A 185 94.06 -12.19 42.53
N ASP A 186 94.54 -11.24 41.72
CA ASP A 186 94.33 -9.80 41.93
C ASP A 186 92.83 -9.46 42.03
N GLU A 187 92.00 -10.14 41.24
CA GLU A 187 90.55 -9.91 41.21
C GLU A 187 89.78 -10.64 42.30
N ILE A 188 90.33 -11.74 42.83
CA ILE A 188 89.76 -12.43 43.99
C ILE A 188 90.02 -11.63 45.28
N GLU A 189 91.16 -10.95 45.37
CA GLU A 189 91.52 -10.10 46.51
C GLU A 189 90.84 -8.72 46.46
N ASN A 190 90.29 -8.34 45.30
CA ASN A 190 89.57 -7.09 45.14
C ASN A 190 88.20 -7.11 45.85
N THR A 191 88.05 -6.29 46.88
CA THR A 191 86.84 -6.18 47.71
C THR A 191 85.62 -5.61 46.99
N ASP A 192 85.79 -4.96 45.84
CA ASP A 192 84.69 -4.41 45.04
C ASP A 192 83.97 -5.51 44.22
N ASN A 193 84.56 -6.69 44.09
CA ASN A 193 83.98 -7.78 43.30
C ASN A 193 82.93 -8.55 44.10
N ASN A 194 81.79 -8.82 43.46
CA ASN A 194 80.76 -9.65 44.06
C ASN A 194 81.13 -11.15 44.01
N GLU A 195 80.45 -11.95 44.84
CA GLU A 195 80.65 -13.41 44.96
C GLU A 195 80.58 -14.16 43.61
N ARG A 196 79.84 -13.63 42.63
CA ARG A 196 79.76 -14.21 41.28
C ARG A 196 81.06 -14.05 40.53
N VAL A 197 81.60 -12.84 40.55
CA VAL A 197 82.83 -12.51 39.85
C VAL A 197 83.97 -13.30 40.47
N ILE A 198 84.01 -13.35 41.81
CA ILE A 198 84.97 -14.15 42.58
C ILE A 198 84.87 -15.65 42.22
N SER A 199 83.66 -16.23 42.19
CA SER A 199 83.49 -17.64 41.79
C SER A 199 83.97 -17.92 40.37
N ILE A 200 83.74 -17.01 39.42
CA ILE A 200 84.24 -17.14 38.04
C ILE A 200 85.78 -17.14 38.03
N TYR A 201 86.44 -16.26 38.79
CA TYR A 201 87.91 -16.23 38.87
C TYR A 201 88.48 -17.47 39.56
N HIS A 202 87.82 -18.00 40.61
CA HIS A 202 88.22 -19.30 41.19
C HIS A 202 88.15 -20.44 40.18
N LYS A 203 87.13 -20.45 39.30
CA LYS A 203 87.03 -21.43 38.21
C LYS A 203 88.16 -21.29 37.17
N GLU A 204 88.54 -20.06 36.85
CA GLU A 204 89.68 -19.81 35.94
C GLU A 204 91.03 -20.13 36.61
N LEU A 205 91.19 -19.89 37.92
CA LEU A 205 92.36 -20.35 38.70
C LEU A 205 92.45 -21.86 38.71
N ALA A 206 91.34 -22.56 38.94
CA ALA A 206 91.31 -24.02 38.85
C ALA A 206 91.80 -24.49 37.48
N THR A 207 91.38 -23.84 36.40
CA THR A 207 91.86 -24.16 35.04
C THR A 207 93.36 -23.89 34.87
N SER A 208 93.86 -22.79 35.45
CA SER A 208 95.28 -22.43 35.46
C SER A 208 96.10 -23.52 36.16
N TYR A 209 95.72 -23.88 37.39
CA TYR A 209 96.38 -24.90 38.20
C TYR A 209 96.33 -26.29 37.58
N LYS A 210 95.20 -26.68 36.96
CA LYS A 210 95.12 -27.95 36.21
C LYS A 210 96.09 -27.98 35.04
N THR A 211 96.25 -26.85 34.35
CA THR A 211 97.20 -26.74 33.24
C THR A 211 98.63 -26.81 33.76
N LYS A 212 98.94 -26.12 34.87
CA LYS A 212 100.25 -26.16 35.53
C LYS A 212 100.61 -27.57 36.00
N TYR A 213 99.68 -28.28 36.63
CA TYR A 213 99.79 -29.71 36.95
C TYR A 213 100.18 -30.53 35.71
N ARG A 214 99.49 -30.33 34.59
CA ARG A 214 99.78 -31.06 33.35
C ARG A 214 101.16 -30.73 32.77
N VAL A 215 101.64 -29.49 32.91
CA VAL A 215 102.99 -29.09 32.51
C VAL A 215 104.05 -29.84 33.33
N TYR A 216 103.99 -29.75 34.67
CA TYR A 216 104.94 -30.44 35.55
C TYR A 216 104.88 -31.97 35.40
N LYS A 217 103.67 -32.53 35.23
CA LYS A 217 103.50 -33.96 34.93
C LYS A 217 104.17 -34.36 33.62
N ALA A 218 104.06 -33.55 32.57
CA ALA A 218 104.72 -33.80 31.29
C ALA A 218 106.25 -33.70 31.39
N GLN A 219 106.77 -32.89 32.31
CA GLN A 219 108.20 -32.77 32.64
C GLN A 219 108.69 -33.85 33.63
N LYS A 220 107.80 -34.73 34.10
CA LYS A 220 108.06 -35.77 35.13
C LYS A 220 108.42 -35.22 36.53
N GLU A 221 108.06 -33.97 36.81
CA GLU A 221 108.22 -33.32 38.11
C GLU A 221 106.97 -33.58 38.97
N PHE A 222 106.83 -34.80 39.49
CA PHE A 222 105.58 -35.25 40.12
C PHE A 222 105.26 -34.53 41.45
N GLU A 223 106.26 -34.14 42.22
CA GLU A 223 106.08 -33.43 43.48
C GLU A 223 105.46 -32.04 43.25
N SER A 224 106.05 -31.26 42.34
CA SER A 224 105.50 -29.97 41.92
C SER A 224 104.14 -30.12 41.24
N ALA A 225 103.94 -31.17 40.44
CA ALA A 225 102.64 -31.45 39.84
C ALA A 225 101.55 -31.63 40.91
N ASN A 226 101.82 -32.41 41.95
CA ASN A 226 100.82 -32.71 42.99
C ASN A 226 100.34 -31.46 43.73
N ILE A 227 101.25 -30.53 44.05
CA ILE A 227 100.90 -29.22 44.67
C ILE A 227 99.85 -28.47 43.82
N TYR A 228 100.04 -28.43 42.49
CA TYR A 228 99.10 -27.74 41.61
C TYR A 228 97.80 -28.53 41.38
N LEU A 229 97.81 -29.85 41.57
CA LEU A 229 96.60 -30.65 41.57
C LEU A 229 95.75 -30.37 42.82
N GLU A 230 96.38 -30.21 43.99
CA GLU A 230 95.70 -29.81 45.23
C GLU A 230 95.10 -28.40 45.09
N LYS A 231 95.88 -27.43 44.62
CA LYS A 231 95.39 -26.05 44.35
C LYS A 231 94.25 -26.02 43.34
N HIS A 232 94.26 -26.93 42.36
CA HIS A 232 93.16 -27.08 41.41
C HIS A 232 91.86 -27.47 42.11
N TYR A 233 91.87 -28.52 42.93
CA TYR A 233 90.69 -28.97 43.65
C TYR A 233 90.23 -27.95 44.71
N GLU A 234 91.16 -27.28 45.39
CA GLU A 234 90.84 -26.20 46.32
C GLU A 234 90.10 -25.05 45.61
N SER A 235 90.60 -24.65 44.43
CA SER A 235 89.97 -23.57 43.65
C SER A 235 88.61 -23.99 43.06
N ILE A 236 88.45 -25.26 42.69
CA ILE A 236 87.13 -25.80 42.31
C ILE A 236 86.17 -25.73 43.49
N SER A 237 86.57 -26.24 44.67
CA SER A 237 85.73 -26.23 45.86
C SER A 237 85.29 -24.82 46.20
N LYS A 238 86.21 -23.86 46.24
CA LYS A 238 85.89 -22.44 46.46
C LYS A 238 84.89 -21.88 45.45
N SER A 239 85.06 -22.21 44.16
CA SER A 239 84.11 -21.83 43.13
C SER A 239 82.74 -22.48 43.34
N GLU A 240 82.69 -23.76 43.70
CA GLU A 240 81.45 -24.52 43.88
C GLU A 240 80.71 -24.09 45.14
N ASP A 241 81.42 -23.83 46.24
CA ASP A 241 80.87 -23.34 47.50
C ASP A 241 80.22 -21.96 47.31
N LEU A 242 80.90 -21.04 46.62
CA LEU A 242 80.32 -19.74 46.26
C LEU A 242 79.09 -19.90 45.35
N VAL A 243 79.16 -20.77 44.34
CA VAL A 243 78.00 -21.05 43.47
C VAL A 243 76.85 -21.65 44.28
N LYS A 244 77.12 -22.52 45.25
CA LYS A 244 76.14 -23.14 46.13
C LYS A 244 75.53 -22.14 47.11
N GLN A 245 76.30 -21.21 47.64
CA GLN A 245 75.80 -20.10 48.46
C GLN A 245 74.86 -19.20 47.66
N ILE A 246 75.27 -18.86 46.43
CA ILE A 246 74.44 -18.15 45.47
C ILE A 246 73.17 -18.94 45.15
N GLU A 247 73.25 -20.26 44.99
CA GLU A 247 72.09 -21.14 44.75
C GLU A 247 71.17 -21.28 45.97
N LEU A 248 71.71 -21.32 47.18
CA LEU A 248 70.93 -21.35 48.42
C LEU A 248 70.15 -20.05 48.58
N GLN A 249 70.80 -18.90 48.38
CA GLN A 249 70.15 -17.58 48.36
C GLN A 249 69.05 -17.53 47.29
N ARG A 250 69.25 -18.18 46.13
CA ARG A 250 68.22 -18.28 45.07
C ARG A 250 67.05 -19.17 45.46
N ALA A 251 67.28 -20.32 46.08
CA ALA A 251 66.21 -21.24 46.47
C ALA A 251 65.30 -20.65 47.55
N THR A 252 65.86 -19.84 48.47
CA THR A 252 65.08 -19.10 49.46
C THR A 252 64.18 -18.05 48.80
N VAL A 253 64.71 -17.34 47.80
CA VAL A 253 64.00 -16.32 47.03
C VAL A 253 62.94 -16.94 46.09
N GLU A 254 63.26 -18.05 45.40
CA GLU A 254 62.33 -18.81 44.55
C GLU A 254 61.17 -19.40 45.36
N PHE A 255 61.40 -19.84 46.60
CA PHE A 255 60.33 -20.30 47.50
C PHE A 255 59.41 -19.16 47.96
N GLU A 256 59.96 -18.00 48.31
CA GLU A 256 59.17 -16.82 48.68
C GLU A 256 58.34 -16.30 47.50
N VAL A 257 58.87 -16.39 46.27
CA VAL A 257 58.16 -15.97 45.07
C VAL A 257 57.24 -17.01 44.46
N ASP A 258 57.48 -18.31 44.63
CA ASP A 258 56.46 -19.30 44.34
C ASP A 258 55.24 -19.09 45.27
N GLN A 259 55.45 -18.73 46.54
CA GLN A 259 54.35 -18.34 47.44
C GLN A 259 53.67 -17.04 47.00
N MET A 260 54.42 -16.01 46.60
CA MET A 260 53.81 -14.77 46.08
C MET A 260 53.15 -14.96 44.72
N GLU A 261 53.67 -15.80 43.82
CA GLU A 261 53.02 -16.16 42.55
C GLU A 261 51.74 -16.95 42.81
N GLU A 262 51.72 -17.85 43.80
CA GLU A 262 50.51 -18.56 44.20
C GLU A 262 49.45 -17.59 44.77
N GLU A 263 49.85 -16.65 45.62
CA GLU A 263 48.96 -15.58 46.13
C GLU A 263 48.48 -14.64 45.01
N VAL A 264 49.35 -14.28 44.06
CA VAL A 264 48.99 -13.43 42.92
C VAL A 264 48.12 -14.18 41.92
N GLU A 265 48.32 -15.47 41.71
CA GLU A 265 47.50 -16.30 40.83
C GLU A 265 46.11 -16.53 41.46
N GLN A 266 46.05 -16.77 42.77
CA GLN A 266 44.79 -16.75 43.52
C GLN A 266 44.10 -15.38 43.45
N ALA A 267 44.84 -14.27 43.59
CA ALA A 267 44.29 -12.92 43.47
C ALA A 267 43.84 -12.60 42.03
N LYS A 268 44.54 -13.10 41.00
CA LYS A 268 44.12 -13.01 39.59
C LYS A 268 42.91 -13.87 39.31
N GLU A 269 42.79 -15.06 39.88
CA GLU A 269 41.59 -15.89 39.76
C GLU A 269 40.38 -15.23 40.44
N VAL A 270 40.58 -14.67 41.64
CA VAL A 270 39.54 -13.91 42.36
C VAL A 270 39.16 -12.65 41.57
N LYS A 271 40.14 -11.92 41.03
CA LYS A 271 39.91 -10.75 40.18
C LYS A 271 39.26 -11.11 38.86
N ALA A 272 39.65 -12.19 38.19
CA ALA A 272 39.01 -12.68 36.98
C ALA A 272 37.56 -13.13 37.26
N LYS A 273 37.31 -13.78 38.41
CA LYS A 273 35.95 -14.07 38.91
C LYS A 273 35.15 -12.80 39.24
N SER A 274 35.78 -11.73 39.73
CA SER A 274 35.11 -10.44 39.99
C SER A 274 34.84 -9.66 38.70
N ASP A 275 35.82 -9.53 37.82
CA ASP A 275 35.72 -8.87 36.51
C ASP A 275 34.67 -9.58 35.64
N SER A 276 34.64 -10.92 35.66
CA SER A 276 33.58 -11.70 35.00
C SER A 276 32.21 -11.48 35.64
N LYS A 277 32.11 -11.36 36.97
CA LYS A 277 30.86 -10.95 37.63
C LYS A 277 30.42 -9.54 37.23
N GLU A 278 31.33 -8.57 37.14
CA GLU A 278 31.03 -7.22 36.67
C GLU A 278 30.55 -7.23 35.21
N ILE A 279 31.22 -7.98 34.32
CA ILE A 279 30.79 -8.14 32.92
C ILE A 279 29.40 -8.78 32.86
N ILE A 280 29.15 -9.86 33.63
CA ILE A 280 27.83 -10.50 33.70
C ILE A 280 26.78 -9.52 34.24
N TRP A 281 27.10 -8.72 35.26
CA TRP A 281 26.19 -7.75 35.84
C TRP A 281 25.88 -6.60 34.86
N GLN A 282 26.88 -6.12 34.12
CA GLN A 282 26.70 -5.14 33.04
C GLN A 282 25.84 -5.70 31.90
N ILE A 283 26.10 -6.93 31.44
CA ILE A 283 25.26 -7.63 30.46
C ILE A 283 23.83 -7.78 30.98
N THR A 284 23.66 -8.14 32.26
CA THR A 284 22.34 -8.28 32.90
C THR A 284 21.58 -6.96 32.95
N ILE A 285 22.25 -5.85 33.28
CA ILE A 285 21.65 -4.50 33.21
C ILE A 285 21.28 -4.15 31.78
N ILE A 286 22.18 -4.36 30.81
CA ILE A 286 21.92 -4.05 29.40
C ILE A 286 20.73 -4.87 28.91
N LEU A 287 20.68 -6.17 29.20
CA LEU A 287 19.54 -7.03 28.89
C LEU A 287 18.26 -6.55 29.57
N GLY A 288 18.33 -6.12 30.83
CA GLY A 288 17.20 -5.52 31.54
C GLY A 288 16.69 -4.24 30.89
N ILE A 289 17.60 -3.33 30.51
CA ILE A 289 17.26 -2.10 29.78
C ILE A 289 16.64 -2.43 28.43
N VAL A 290 17.22 -3.38 27.68
CA VAL A 290 16.68 -3.84 26.39
C VAL A 290 15.27 -4.44 26.58
N LEU A 291 15.06 -5.25 27.62
CA LEU A 291 13.74 -5.80 27.96
C LEU A 291 12.72 -4.71 28.29
N ILE A 292 13.12 -3.70 29.06
CA ILE A 292 12.28 -2.54 29.38
C ILE A 292 11.95 -1.76 28.11
N LEU A 293 12.92 -1.54 27.22
CA LEU A 293 12.71 -0.84 25.95
C LEU A 293 11.78 -1.63 25.02
N ILE A 294 11.92 -2.96 24.95
CA ILE A 294 11.02 -3.83 24.19
C ILE A 294 9.61 -3.78 24.79
N SER A 295 9.49 -3.87 26.12
CA SER A 295 8.20 -3.77 26.82
C SER A 295 7.53 -2.41 26.60
N LEU A 296 8.30 -1.32 26.64
CA LEU A 296 7.83 0.03 26.38
C LEU A 296 7.39 0.20 24.91
N ALA A 297 8.19 -0.30 23.97
CA ALA A 297 7.84 -0.30 22.54
C ALA A 297 6.56 -1.12 22.29
N PHE A 298 6.40 -2.25 22.97
CA PHE A 298 5.19 -3.07 22.92
C PHE A 298 3.98 -2.33 23.51
N LEU A 299 4.14 -1.64 24.65
CA LEU A 299 3.09 -0.81 25.26
C LEU A 299 2.67 0.34 24.32
N ILE A 300 3.63 1.05 23.73
CA ILE A 300 3.36 2.14 22.77
C ILE A 300 2.65 1.59 21.53
N SER A 301 3.14 0.46 20.99
CA SER A 301 2.51 -0.21 19.84
C SER A 301 1.08 -0.64 20.16
N SER A 302 0.87 -1.27 21.32
CA SER A 302 -0.45 -1.71 21.80
C SER A 302 -1.39 -0.53 22.04
N TYR A 303 -0.90 0.57 22.62
CA TYR A 303 -1.66 1.80 22.80
C TYR A 303 -2.06 2.44 21.46
N ARG A 304 -1.12 2.54 20.51
CA ARG A 304 -1.41 3.01 19.14
C ARG A 304 -2.43 2.11 18.45
N ASN A 305 -2.28 0.79 18.56
CA ASN A 305 -3.21 -0.18 18.01
C ASN A 305 -4.61 -0.01 18.64
N ASN A 306 -4.70 0.20 19.96
CA ASN A 306 -5.97 0.46 20.63
C ASN A 306 -6.63 1.78 20.17
N LEU A 307 -5.84 2.85 19.98
CA LEU A 307 -6.36 4.09 19.41
C LEU A 307 -6.86 3.90 17.98
N GLN A 308 -6.13 3.17 17.14
CA GLN A 308 -6.56 2.83 15.79
C GLN A 308 -7.83 1.98 15.79
N LYS A 309 -7.92 0.96 16.65
CA LYS A 309 -9.14 0.17 16.84
C LYS A 309 -10.31 1.03 17.27
N LYS A 310 -10.11 1.99 18.18
CA LYS A 310 -11.16 2.91 18.62
C LYS A 310 -11.64 3.80 17.47
N LYS A 311 -10.72 4.34 16.67
CA LYS A 311 -11.06 5.13 15.47
C LYS A 311 -11.83 4.28 14.45
N LEU A 312 -11.31 3.10 14.12
CA LEU A 312 -11.96 2.17 13.19
C LEU A 312 -13.35 1.74 13.67
N ASN A 313 -13.52 1.51 14.98
CA ASN A 313 -14.82 1.17 15.54
C ASN A 313 -15.81 2.33 15.44
N ASN A 314 -15.36 3.57 15.68
CA ASN A 314 -16.19 4.75 15.48
C ASN A 314 -16.59 4.91 14.00
N ASP A 315 -15.64 4.77 13.08
CA ASP A 315 -15.91 4.81 11.63
C ASP A 315 -16.89 3.69 11.22
N LEU A 316 -16.76 2.51 11.81
CA LEU A 316 -17.64 1.36 11.57
C LEU A 316 -19.06 1.61 12.12
N ILE A 317 -19.19 2.26 13.29
CA ILE A 317 -20.49 2.67 13.84
C ILE A 317 -21.16 3.69 12.91
N GLU A 318 -20.41 4.67 12.42
CA GLU A 318 -20.93 5.68 11.47
C GLU A 318 -21.37 5.03 10.15
N LYS A 319 -20.54 4.14 9.58
CA LYS A 319 -20.89 3.41 8.36
C LYS A 319 -22.08 2.49 8.54
N ASN A 320 -22.20 1.81 9.68
CA ASN A 320 -23.40 1.00 9.98
C ASN A 320 -24.65 1.87 10.09
N LYS A 321 -24.56 3.07 10.65
CA LYS A 321 -25.69 4.00 10.72
C LYS A 321 -26.13 4.45 9.33
N GLU A 322 -25.19 4.79 8.45
CA GLU A 322 -25.48 5.09 7.04
C GLU A 322 -26.15 3.89 6.33
N LEU A 323 -25.64 2.68 6.57
CA LEU A 323 -26.16 1.44 5.99
C LEU A 323 -27.60 1.15 6.43
N VAL A 324 -27.90 1.33 7.72
CA VAL A 324 -29.25 1.14 8.26
C VAL A 324 -30.22 2.14 7.63
N ASN A 325 -29.84 3.42 7.56
CA ASN A 325 -30.68 4.44 6.93
C ASN A 325 -30.92 4.15 5.43
N ALA A 326 -29.88 3.73 4.70
CA ALA A 326 -30.00 3.35 3.30
C ALA A 326 -30.90 2.12 3.10
N LYS A 327 -30.84 1.16 4.03
CA LYS A 327 -31.70 -0.02 4.02
C LYS A 327 -33.16 0.35 4.27
N GLU A 328 -33.44 1.16 5.30
CA GLU A 328 -34.81 1.59 5.63
C GLU A 328 -35.46 2.35 4.47
N THR A 329 -34.72 3.27 3.84
CA THR A 329 -35.21 4.00 2.66
C THR A 329 -35.50 3.06 1.48
N ALA A 330 -34.64 2.07 1.22
CA ALA A 330 -34.88 1.08 0.17
C ALA A 330 -36.10 0.20 0.47
N GLU A 331 -36.29 -0.22 1.72
CA GLU A 331 -37.46 -0.99 2.14
C GLU A 331 -38.75 -0.18 1.99
N GLN A 332 -38.77 1.09 2.36
CA GLN A 332 -39.92 1.98 2.16
C GLN A 332 -40.29 2.14 0.68
N VAL A 333 -39.30 2.32 -0.21
CA VAL A 333 -39.56 2.39 -1.65
C VAL A 333 -40.14 1.08 -2.19
N SER A 334 -39.61 -0.06 -1.71
CA SER A 334 -40.10 -1.40 -2.09
C SER A 334 -41.54 -1.64 -1.66
N THR A 335 -41.91 -1.25 -0.43
CA THR A 335 -43.27 -1.42 0.08
C THR A 335 -44.26 -0.53 -0.67
N LEU A 336 -43.92 0.73 -0.93
CA LEU A 336 -44.74 1.64 -1.74
C LEU A 336 -44.97 1.11 -3.15
N LYS A 337 -43.92 0.56 -3.80
CA LYS A 337 -44.03 -0.06 -5.12
C LYS A 337 -44.95 -1.28 -5.12
N SER A 338 -44.87 -2.11 -4.09
CA SER A 338 -45.72 -3.29 -3.94
C SER A 338 -47.19 -2.90 -3.72
N GLN A 339 -47.44 -1.86 -2.91
CA GLN A 339 -48.78 -1.32 -2.66
C GLN A 339 -49.39 -0.73 -3.93
N PHE A 340 -48.61 0.02 -4.72
CA PHE A 340 -49.04 0.56 -6.02
C PHE A 340 -49.55 -0.53 -6.97
N ILE A 341 -48.77 -1.59 -7.18
CA ILE A 341 -49.14 -2.69 -8.09
C ILE A 341 -50.42 -3.41 -7.62
N SER A 342 -50.54 -3.61 -6.30
CA SER A 342 -51.74 -4.22 -5.69
C SER A 342 -52.99 -3.39 -5.97
N THR A 343 -52.91 -2.06 -5.77
CA THR A 343 -54.03 -1.15 -6.02
C THR A 343 -54.41 -1.07 -7.50
N VAL A 344 -53.44 -0.94 -8.41
CA VAL A 344 -53.70 -0.97 -9.87
C VAL A 344 -54.43 -2.25 -10.26
N SER A 345 -53.96 -3.39 -9.78
CA SER A 345 -54.54 -4.70 -10.08
C SER A 345 -55.99 -4.81 -9.59
N HIS A 346 -56.29 -4.24 -8.42
CA HIS A 346 -57.65 -4.21 -7.86
C HIS A 346 -58.59 -3.30 -8.67
N GLU A 347 -58.12 -2.11 -9.04
CA GLU A 347 -58.90 -1.13 -9.81
C GLU A 347 -59.15 -1.59 -11.26
N LEU A 348 -58.26 -2.42 -11.84
CA LEU A 348 -58.49 -3.05 -13.15
C LEU A 348 -59.49 -4.22 -13.06
N ARG A 349 -59.44 -5.01 -11.99
CA ARG A 349 -60.25 -6.24 -11.85
C ARG A 349 -61.74 -5.94 -11.70
N THR A 350 -62.10 -4.92 -10.92
CA THR A 350 -63.50 -4.55 -10.64
C THR A 350 -64.32 -4.24 -11.90
N PRO A 351 -63.91 -3.32 -12.79
CA PRO A 351 -64.64 -3.06 -14.03
C PRO A 351 -64.55 -4.23 -15.00
N LEU A 352 -63.44 -4.99 -15.03
CA LEU A 352 -63.30 -6.16 -15.90
C LEU A 352 -64.31 -7.26 -15.55
N TYR A 353 -64.55 -7.54 -14.27
CA TYR A 353 -65.62 -8.44 -13.86
C TYR A 353 -67.02 -7.88 -14.17
N GLY A 354 -67.20 -6.56 -14.13
CA GLY A 354 -68.40 -5.90 -14.62
C GLY A 354 -68.64 -6.15 -16.11
N VAL A 355 -67.61 -5.97 -16.95
CA VAL A 355 -67.67 -6.27 -18.39
C VAL A 355 -68.01 -7.74 -18.62
N ILE A 356 -67.27 -8.67 -18.01
CA ILE A 356 -67.47 -10.12 -18.18
C ILE A 356 -68.89 -10.52 -17.72
N GLY A 357 -69.30 -10.09 -16.52
CA GLY A 357 -70.61 -10.43 -15.97
C GLY A 357 -71.78 -9.88 -16.80
N LEU A 358 -71.71 -8.62 -17.21
CA LEU A 358 -72.73 -7.99 -18.03
C LEU A 358 -72.76 -8.57 -19.45
N THR A 359 -71.61 -8.93 -20.03
CA THR A 359 -71.59 -9.68 -21.30
C THR A 359 -72.23 -11.05 -21.16
N SER A 360 -71.93 -11.82 -20.10
CA SER A 360 -72.52 -13.14 -19.87
C SER A 360 -74.03 -13.04 -19.69
N LEU A 361 -74.52 -12.05 -18.94
CA LEU A 361 -75.95 -11.80 -18.76
C LEU A 361 -76.65 -11.40 -20.06
N LEU A 362 -76.00 -10.58 -20.90
CA LEU A 362 -76.48 -10.24 -22.24
C LEU A 362 -76.50 -11.45 -23.20
N MET A 363 -75.57 -12.40 -23.02
CA MET A 363 -75.50 -13.64 -23.80
C MET A 363 -76.51 -14.71 -23.34
N GLU A 364 -76.82 -14.77 -22.04
CA GLU A 364 -77.75 -15.74 -21.46
C GLU A 364 -79.24 -15.33 -21.58
N ASN A 365 -79.55 -14.03 -21.56
CA ASN A 365 -80.93 -13.52 -21.66
C ASN A 365 -81.04 -12.29 -22.59
N PRO A 366 -81.37 -12.47 -23.88
CA PRO A 366 -81.44 -11.38 -24.86
C PRO A 366 -82.71 -10.51 -24.81
N GLU A 367 -83.52 -10.61 -23.75
CA GLU A 367 -84.79 -9.88 -23.58
C GLU A 367 -84.62 -8.34 -23.66
N GLU A 368 -85.48 -7.70 -24.47
CA GLU A 368 -85.35 -6.31 -24.93
C GLU A 368 -85.49 -5.26 -23.79
N LYS A 369 -86.06 -5.64 -22.64
CA LYS A 369 -86.42 -4.71 -21.54
C LYS A 369 -85.25 -4.21 -20.67
N LYS A 370 -84.14 -4.95 -20.57
CA LYS A 370 -82.95 -4.55 -19.76
C LYS A 370 -81.65 -4.46 -20.56
N LYS A 371 -81.71 -4.78 -21.85
CA LYS A 371 -80.58 -4.74 -22.77
C LYS A 371 -79.85 -3.39 -22.76
N ASN A 372 -80.60 -2.27 -22.77
CA ASN A 372 -79.99 -0.94 -22.76
C ASN A 372 -79.26 -0.64 -21.44
N GLU A 373 -79.80 -1.06 -20.30
CA GLU A 373 -79.17 -0.86 -18.97
C GLU A 373 -77.87 -1.66 -18.84
N TYR A 374 -77.85 -2.90 -19.32
CA TYR A 374 -76.63 -3.72 -19.37
C TYR A 374 -75.60 -3.18 -20.37
N LEU A 375 -76.03 -2.70 -21.54
CA LEU A 375 -75.14 -2.09 -22.52
C LEU A 375 -74.56 -0.75 -22.04
N GLU A 376 -75.36 0.07 -21.35
CA GLU A 376 -74.88 1.31 -20.72
C GLU A 376 -73.87 1.02 -19.61
N SER A 377 -74.14 0.02 -18.76
CA SER A 377 -73.21 -0.40 -17.70
C SER A 377 -71.92 -1.04 -18.24
N LEU A 378 -72.03 -1.80 -19.33
CA LEU A 378 -70.90 -2.37 -20.05
C LEU A 378 -70.03 -1.26 -20.67
N LYS A 379 -70.67 -0.31 -21.34
CA LYS A 379 -70.01 0.88 -21.90
C LYS A 379 -69.32 1.69 -20.81
N PHE A 380 -69.98 1.90 -19.67
CA PHE A 380 -69.37 2.57 -18.52
C PHE A 380 -68.12 1.85 -18.01
N SER A 381 -68.18 0.52 -17.88
CA SER A 381 -67.03 -0.28 -17.42
C SER A 381 -65.87 -0.27 -18.42
N GLY A 382 -66.16 -0.27 -19.73
CA GLY A 382 -65.16 -0.10 -20.80
C GLY A 382 -64.51 1.30 -20.80
N ASP A 383 -65.33 2.35 -20.73
CA ASP A 383 -64.88 3.75 -20.68
C ASP A 383 -64.03 3.99 -19.40
N TYR A 384 -64.42 3.42 -18.27
CA TYR A 384 -63.67 3.51 -17.01
C TYR A 384 -62.33 2.80 -17.07
N LEU A 385 -62.28 1.57 -17.63
CA LEU A 385 -61.05 0.81 -17.79
C LEU A 385 -60.05 1.54 -18.70
N LEU A 386 -60.53 2.12 -19.81
CA LEU A 386 -59.70 2.88 -20.73
C LEU A 386 -59.11 4.13 -20.06
N ALA A 387 -59.93 4.87 -19.29
CA ALA A 387 -59.45 6.02 -18.53
C ALA A 387 -58.38 5.63 -17.50
N LEU A 388 -58.60 4.53 -16.76
CA LEU A 388 -57.65 4.03 -15.76
C LEU A 388 -56.32 3.59 -16.38
N ILE A 389 -56.35 2.87 -17.50
CA ILE A 389 -55.13 2.44 -18.19
C ILE A 389 -54.34 3.66 -18.68
N ASN A 390 -55.02 4.63 -19.29
CA ASN A 390 -54.38 5.86 -19.76
C ASN A 390 -53.75 6.65 -18.60
N ASP A 391 -54.45 6.79 -17.47
CA ASP A 391 -53.92 7.45 -16.27
C ASP A 391 -52.66 6.74 -15.73
N VAL A 392 -52.65 5.41 -15.69
CA VAL A 392 -51.50 4.61 -15.23
C VAL A 392 -50.31 4.71 -16.19
N LEU A 393 -50.56 4.59 -17.50
CA LEU A 393 -49.52 4.72 -18.53
C LEU A 393 -48.90 6.11 -18.49
N GLN A 394 -49.72 7.13 -18.29
CA GLN A 394 -49.25 8.49 -18.18
C GLN A 394 -48.39 8.73 -16.95
N LEU A 395 -48.81 8.21 -15.78
CA LEU A 395 -48.00 8.28 -14.56
C LEU A 395 -46.63 7.61 -14.79
N SER A 396 -46.62 6.43 -15.43
CA SER A 396 -45.39 5.71 -15.78
C SER A 396 -44.48 6.54 -16.69
N LYS A 397 -45.01 7.16 -17.75
CA LYS A 397 -44.22 8.01 -18.68
C LYS A 397 -43.64 9.24 -17.99
N ILE A 398 -44.35 9.81 -17.01
CA ILE A 398 -43.84 10.93 -16.22
C ILE A 398 -42.73 10.47 -15.26
N GLU A 399 -42.85 9.28 -14.64
CA GLU A 399 -41.83 8.72 -13.74
C GLU A 399 -40.54 8.30 -14.46
N THR A 400 -40.62 7.87 -15.72
CA THR A 400 -39.46 7.53 -16.56
C THR A 400 -38.77 8.74 -17.19
N ASN A 401 -39.24 9.96 -16.92
CA ASN A 401 -38.81 11.21 -17.59
C ASN A 401 -38.96 11.16 -19.13
N GLU A 402 -39.87 10.34 -19.65
CA GLU A 402 -40.12 10.23 -21.09
C GLU A 402 -41.02 11.35 -21.62
N VAL A 403 -41.71 12.08 -20.74
CA VAL A 403 -42.53 13.25 -21.12
C VAL A 403 -41.65 14.47 -21.36
N LYS A 404 -41.54 14.88 -22.62
CA LYS A 404 -40.93 16.16 -23.03
C LYS A 404 -42.02 17.22 -23.19
N LEU A 405 -41.74 18.45 -22.76
CA LEU A 405 -42.64 19.59 -22.96
C LEU A 405 -42.54 20.07 -24.41
N GLU A 406 -43.69 20.11 -25.10
CA GLU A 406 -43.77 20.65 -26.45
C GLU A 406 -44.04 22.16 -26.42
N LYS A 407 -43.49 22.90 -27.39
CA LYS A 407 -43.72 24.34 -27.52
C LYS A 407 -44.61 24.61 -28.73
N VAL A 408 -45.89 24.87 -28.48
CA VAL A 408 -46.89 25.19 -29.51
C VAL A 408 -47.51 26.55 -29.22
N SER A 409 -47.85 27.32 -30.26
CA SER A 409 -48.56 28.59 -30.12
C SER A 409 -50.05 28.34 -29.87
N PHE A 410 -50.61 28.88 -28.80
CA PHE A 410 -52.03 28.71 -28.46
C PHE A 410 -52.64 29.97 -27.82
N ASP A 411 -53.95 30.15 -28.00
CA ASP A 411 -54.71 31.22 -27.33
C ASP A 411 -55.29 30.71 -26.00
N LEU A 412 -54.86 31.31 -24.89
CA LEU A 412 -55.22 30.87 -23.54
C LEU A 412 -56.74 30.97 -23.28
N ARG A 413 -57.38 32.04 -23.75
CA ARG A 413 -58.80 32.27 -23.53
C ARG A 413 -59.64 31.22 -24.26
N SER A 414 -59.34 31.00 -25.54
CA SER A 414 -60.00 29.99 -26.37
C SER A 414 -59.79 28.59 -25.81
N LEU A 415 -58.61 28.30 -25.26
CA LEU A 415 -58.31 27.02 -24.61
C LEU A 415 -59.22 26.77 -23.39
N ILE A 416 -59.28 27.73 -22.46
CA ILE A 416 -60.10 27.61 -21.24
C ILE A 416 -61.59 27.54 -21.58
N GLU A 417 -62.07 28.38 -22.51
CA GLU A 417 -63.46 28.36 -22.97
C GLU A 417 -63.81 27.04 -23.67
N GLY A 418 -62.90 26.49 -24.48
CA GLY A 418 -63.02 25.17 -25.10
C GLY A 418 -63.14 24.05 -24.07
N ILE A 419 -62.31 24.08 -23.02
CA ILE A 419 -62.36 23.10 -21.93
C ILE A 419 -63.69 23.19 -21.19
N VAL A 420 -64.14 24.39 -20.80
CA VAL A 420 -65.43 24.57 -20.10
C VAL A 420 -66.59 24.09 -20.98
N ASN A 421 -66.57 24.39 -22.28
CA ASN A 421 -67.58 23.92 -23.22
C ASN A 421 -67.59 22.39 -23.37
N SER A 422 -66.42 21.75 -23.37
CA SER A 422 -66.32 20.27 -23.40
C SER A 422 -66.94 19.61 -22.17
N LEU A 423 -66.92 20.29 -21.01
CA LEU A 423 -67.46 19.81 -19.74
C LEU A 423 -68.91 20.26 -19.49
N ARG A 424 -69.59 20.84 -20.49
CA ARG A 424 -70.95 21.39 -20.38
C ARG A 424 -72.00 20.37 -19.96
N SER A 425 -71.83 19.10 -20.32
CA SER A 425 -72.71 18.01 -19.89
C SER A 425 -72.67 17.81 -18.37
N LYS A 426 -71.47 17.80 -17.77
CA LYS A 426 -71.27 17.72 -16.31
C LYS A 426 -71.78 18.97 -15.60
N GLN A 427 -71.55 20.14 -16.19
CA GLN A 427 -72.07 21.41 -15.69
C GLN A 427 -73.60 21.42 -15.60
N LYS A 428 -74.29 20.95 -16.64
CA LYS A 428 -75.76 20.84 -16.65
C LYS A 428 -76.27 19.79 -15.67
N LYS A 429 -75.63 18.63 -15.58
CA LYS A 429 -76.02 17.53 -14.67
C LYS A 429 -76.07 17.98 -13.21
N ASN A 430 -75.09 18.76 -12.77
CA ASN A 430 -74.99 19.25 -11.39
C ASN A 430 -75.49 20.70 -11.20
N ASN A 431 -76.03 21.31 -12.26
CA ASN A 431 -76.58 22.67 -12.29
C ASN A 431 -75.63 23.75 -11.73
N ASN A 432 -74.34 23.67 -12.11
CA ASN A 432 -73.29 24.57 -11.64
C ASN A 432 -73.08 25.75 -12.59
N LYS A 433 -72.64 26.90 -12.05
CA LYS A 433 -72.23 28.08 -12.84
C LYS A 433 -70.70 28.19 -12.87
N VAL A 434 -70.12 28.34 -14.06
CA VAL A 434 -68.68 28.50 -14.26
C VAL A 434 -68.38 29.95 -14.64
N HIS A 435 -67.47 30.58 -13.92
CA HIS A 435 -67.02 31.96 -14.12
C HIS A 435 -65.55 31.95 -14.55
N ILE A 436 -65.24 32.56 -15.68
CA ILE A 436 -63.88 32.66 -16.23
C ILE A 436 -63.40 34.10 -16.07
N ASP A 437 -62.30 34.30 -15.36
CA ASP A 437 -61.69 35.61 -15.09
C ASP A 437 -60.20 35.56 -15.45
N ILE A 438 -59.84 36.17 -16.58
CA ILE A 438 -58.47 36.18 -17.11
C ILE A 438 -58.02 37.64 -17.16
N ASP A 439 -56.88 37.92 -16.53
CA ASP A 439 -56.28 39.25 -16.46
C ASP A 439 -56.12 39.89 -17.86
N GLN A 440 -56.54 41.15 -17.98
CA GLN A 440 -56.55 41.91 -19.23
C GLN A 440 -55.16 42.21 -19.77
N ASN A 441 -54.11 42.02 -18.97
CA ASN A 441 -52.72 42.17 -19.37
C ASN A 441 -52.17 40.98 -20.17
N ILE A 442 -52.90 39.85 -20.19
CA ILE A 442 -52.57 38.66 -20.97
C ILE A 442 -53.18 38.81 -22.38
N ARG A 443 -52.56 39.66 -23.22
CA ARG A 443 -53.04 39.99 -24.58
C ARG A 443 -52.16 39.40 -25.67
N THR A 444 -52.07 38.07 -25.80
CA THR A 444 -51.61 37.38 -27.02
C THR A 444 -51.60 35.86 -26.83
N THR A 445 -51.52 35.15 -27.96
CA THR A 445 -51.09 33.75 -28.07
C THR A 445 -49.82 33.49 -27.26
N LEU A 446 -49.83 32.41 -26.48
CA LEU A 446 -48.71 31.93 -25.67
C LEU A 446 -47.99 30.80 -26.41
N LEU A 447 -46.68 30.69 -26.23
CA LEU A 447 -45.88 29.58 -26.69
C LEU A 447 -45.61 28.63 -25.50
N GLY A 448 -46.11 27.40 -25.59
CA GLY A 448 -45.94 26.37 -24.55
C GLY A 448 -46.76 25.11 -24.83
N ASP A 449 -46.84 24.23 -23.83
CA ASP A 449 -47.56 22.96 -23.98
C ASP A 449 -49.05 23.11 -23.62
N SER A 450 -49.86 23.42 -24.63
CA SER A 450 -51.31 23.58 -24.44
C SER A 450 -51.99 22.27 -24.00
N VAL A 451 -51.47 21.12 -24.43
CA VAL A 451 -52.08 19.81 -24.13
C VAL A 451 -51.94 19.49 -22.64
N ARG A 452 -50.76 19.73 -22.06
CA ARG A 452 -50.47 19.47 -20.65
C ARG A 452 -51.20 20.46 -19.75
N LEU A 453 -51.28 21.72 -20.16
CA LEU A 453 -52.13 22.72 -19.50
C LEU A 453 -53.60 22.31 -19.53
N SER A 454 -54.13 21.92 -20.69
CA SER A 454 -55.51 21.44 -20.81
C SER A 454 -55.79 20.28 -19.87
N GLN A 455 -54.86 19.35 -19.75
CA GLN A 455 -55.02 18.21 -18.87
C GLN A 455 -55.07 18.59 -17.39
N ILE A 456 -54.21 19.50 -16.95
CA ILE A 456 -54.24 20.02 -15.58
C ILE A 456 -55.62 20.64 -15.30
N LEU A 457 -56.09 21.49 -16.23
CA LEU A 457 -57.35 22.21 -16.08
C LEU A 457 -58.58 21.29 -16.18
N ILE A 458 -58.60 20.31 -17.09
CA ILE A 458 -59.69 19.33 -17.22
C ILE A 458 -59.84 18.54 -15.91
N ASN A 459 -58.75 18.12 -15.28
CA ASN A 459 -58.77 17.40 -14.02
C ASN A 459 -59.28 18.26 -12.85
N LEU A 460 -58.77 19.49 -12.72
CA LEU A 460 -59.17 20.40 -11.64
C LEU A 460 -60.61 20.89 -11.81
N ILE A 461 -60.99 21.36 -13.00
CA ILE A 461 -62.35 21.83 -13.32
C ILE A 461 -63.34 20.66 -13.25
N GLY A 462 -62.93 19.48 -13.74
CA GLY A 462 -63.72 18.25 -13.65
C GLY A 462 -64.04 17.86 -12.20
N ASN A 463 -63.06 17.94 -11.31
CA ASN A 463 -63.26 17.71 -9.88
C ASN A 463 -64.16 18.78 -9.25
N ALA A 464 -63.92 20.06 -9.54
CA ALA A 464 -64.75 21.16 -9.06
C ALA A 464 -66.23 20.98 -9.46
N LEU A 465 -66.50 20.63 -10.73
CA LEU A 465 -67.85 20.36 -11.25
C LEU A 465 -68.51 19.14 -10.62
N LYS A 466 -67.72 18.15 -10.20
CA LYS A 466 -68.20 16.91 -9.61
C LYS A 466 -68.58 17.07 -8.14
N PHE A 467 -67.73 17.74 -7.36
CA PHE A 467 -67.88 17.89 -5.90
C PHE A 467 -68.70 19.11 -5.48
N THR A 468 -69.16 19.90 -6.45
CA THR A 468 -70.06 21.05 -6.27
C THR A 468 -71.42 20.74 -6.90
N LYS A 469 -72.51 21.05 -6.20
CA LYS A 469 -73.88 20.91 -6.71
C LYS A 469 -74.63 22.22 -6.49
N ASN A 470 -75.31 22.72 -7.53
CA ASN A 470 -75.99 24.03 -7.51
C ASN A 470 -75.09 25.20 -7.08
N GLY A 471 -73.79 25.13 -7.37
CA GLY A 471 -72.79 26.08 -6.89
C GLY A 471 -72.05 26.81 -8.00
N ASN A 472 -70.96 27.48 -7.62
CA ASN A 472 -70.14 28.31 -8.49
C ASN A 472 -68.70 27.77 -8.54
N ILE A 473 -68.13 27.84 -9.74
CA ILE A 473 -66.74 27.49 -9.99
C ILE A 473 -66.08 28.67 -10.66
N TRP A 474 -64.97 29.14 -10.09
CA TRP A 474 -64.20 30.25 -10.62
C TRP A 474 -62.88 29.75 -11.16
N ILE A 475 -62.60 30.07 -12.43
CA ILE A 475 -61.32 29.83 -13.08
C ILE A 475 -60.67 31.19 -13.25
N LYS A 476 -59.58 31.43 -12.51
CA LYS A 476 -58.85 32.69 -12.51
C LYS A 476 -57.46 32.51 -13.07
N VAL A 477 -57.04 33.41 -13.97
CA VAL A 477 -55.65 33.48 -14.43
C VAL A 477 -55.12 34.89 -14.24
N LYS A 478 -54.05 35.02 -13.45
CA LYS A 478 -53.39 36.29 -13.14
C LYS A 478 -51.94 36.29 -13.62
N SER A 479 -51.46 37.41 -14.14
CA SER A 479 -50.03 37.58 -14.42
C SER A 479 -49.32 38.02 -13.14
N ILE A 480 -48.41 37.21 -12.59
CA ILE A 480 -47.65 37.56 -11.37
C ILE A 480 -46.37 38.32 -11.71
N ASP A 481 -45.70 37.92 -12.79
CA ASP A 481 -44.43 38.53 -13.22
C ASP A 481 -44.38 38.61 -14.76
N TYR A 482 -43.75 39.66 -15.26
CA TYR A 482 -43.55 39.94 -16.68
C TYR A 482 -42.11 40.42 -16.89
N GLN A 483 -41.24 39.51 -17.35
CA GLN A 483 -39.86 39.84 -17.68
C GLN A 483 -39.63 39.61 -19.18
N GLY A 484 -39.70 40.68 -19.97
CA GLY A 484 -39.46 40.64 -21.41
C GLY A 484 -40.50 39.80 -22.16
N ASP A 485 -40.07 38.73 -22.82
CA ASP A 485 -40.92 37.81 -23.59
C ASP A 485 -41.50 36.65 -22.75
N ASN A 486 -41.28 36.61 -21.42
CA ASN A 486 -41.76 35.54 -20.54
C ASN A 486 -42.86 36.02 -19.58
N TYR A 487 -43.97 35.29 -19.55
CA TYR A 487 -45.08 35.43 -18.61
C TYR A 487 -45.00 34.38 -17.51
N LYS A 488 -45.08 34.81 -16.24
CA LYS A 488 -45.41 33.91 -15.13
C LYS A 488 -46.89 34.06 -14.78
N LEU A 489 -47.68 33.04 -15.09
CA LEU A 489 -49.14 33.04 -14.91
C LEU A 489 -49.54 32.17 -13.72
N GLN A 490 -50.34 32.73 -12.81
CA GLN A 490 -50.99 32.00 -11.74
C GLN A 490 -52.37 31.55 -12.19
N PHE A 491 -52.61 30.26 -12.11
CA PHE A 491 -53.90 29.64 -12.33
C PHE A 491 -54.53 29.33 -10.96
N SER A 492 -55.80 29.69 -10.80
CA SER A 492 -56.62 29.30 -9.66
C SER A 492 -57.93 28.68 -10.16
N VAL A 493 -58.25 27.49 -9.64
CA VAL A 493 -59.55 26.83 -9.82
C VAL A 493 -60.20 26.72 -8.45
N LYS A 494 -61.27 27.49 -8.24
CA LYS A 494 -62.01 27.56 -6.98
C LYS A 494 -63.42 27.04 -7.14
N ASP A 495 -63.89 26.27 -6.17
CA ASP A 495 -65.27 25.84 -6.03
C ASP A 495 -65.85 26.22 -4.65
N ASP A 496 -67.17 26.30 -4.55
CA ASP A 496 -67.93 26.46 -3.29
C ASP A 496 -68.59 25.15 -2.83
N GLY A 497 -67.98 24.01 -3.17
CA GLY A 497 -68.48 22.67 -2.86
C GLY A 497 -68.17 22.16 -1.45
N ILE A 498 -68.10 20.83 -1.30
CA ILE A 498 -67.99 20.16 0.02
C ILE A 498 -66.66 20.42 0.76
N GLY A 499 -65.63 20.94 0.10
CA GLY A 499 -64.32 21.16 0.71
C GLY A 499 -63.57 19.87 1.10
N ILE A 500 -62.33 20.02 1.57
CA ILE A 500 -61.41 18.92 1.90
C ILE A 500 -60.92 19.08 3.35
N PRO A 501 -61.10 18.05 4.22
CA PRO A 501 -60.64 18.10 5.61
C PRO A 501 -59.12 18.30 5.73
N LYS A 502 -58.66 19.12 6.70
CA LYS A 502 -57.23 19.44 6.89
C LYS A 502 -56.32 18.22 6.98
N GLY A 503 -56.75 17.16 7.66
CA GLY A 503 -55.99 15.91 7.80
C GLY A 503 -55.82 15.10 6.51
N LYS A 504 -56.55 15.44 5.43
CA LYS A 504 -56.52 14.73 4.13
C LYS A 504 -55.92 15.57 3.00
N GLN A 505 -55.62 16.85 3.21
CA GLN A 505 -55.13 17.75 2.16
C GLN A 505 -53.74 17.36 1.62
N ALA A 506 -52.89 16.75 2.46
CA ALA A 506 -51.59 16.25 2.02
C ALA A 506 -51.71 14.95 1.21
N THR A 507 -52.64 14.07 1.59
CA THR A 507 -52.76 12.72 1.04
C THR A 507 -53.53 12.68 -0.28
N ILE A 508 -54.38 13.66 -0.59
CA ILE A 508 -55.14 13.67 -1.87
C ILE A 508 -54.29 13.76 -3.15
N PHE A 509 -53.01 14.10 -3.02
CA PHE A 509 -52.06 14.09 -4.14
C PHE A 509 -51.26 12.78 -4.24
N GLU A 510 -51.44 11.86 -3.30
CA GLU A 510 -50.85 10.52 -3.38
C GLU A 510 -51.61 9.66 -4.41
N ASN A 511 -50.92 8.71 -5.02
CA ASN A 511 -51.50 7.83 -6.03
C ASN A 511 -52.67 7.03 -5.40
N PHE A 512 -53.83 7.03 -6.06
CA PHE A 512 -55.05 6.33 -5.61
C PHE A 512 -55.66 6.85 -4.31
N ALA A 513 -55.29 8.04 -3.87
CA ALA A 513 -55.91 8.64 -2.70
C ALA A 513 -57.38 9.01 -2.99
N GLN A 514 -58.29 8.44 -2.20
CA GLN A 514 -59.72 8.71 -2.28
C GLN A 514 -60.28 9.09 -0.91
N VAL A 515 -61.01 10.20 -0.85
CA VAL A 515 -61.70 10.64 0.36
C VAL A 515 -63.03 9.87 0.46
N LYS A 516 -63.06 8.76 1.21
CA LYS A 516 -64.29 7.99 1.46
C LYS A 516 -65.32 8.84 2.23
N ASN A 517 -66.48 9.06 1.62
CA ASN A 517 -67.67 9.64 2.27
C ASN A 517 -68.81 8.60 2.30
N GLN A 518 -69.60 8.59 3.38
CA GLN A 518 -70.50 7.48 3.73
C GLN A 518 -71.71 7.27 2.80
N ASN A 519 -72.01 8.18 1.85
CA ASN A 519 -73.30 8.18 1.12
C ASN A 519 -73.21 8.46 -0.40
N GLN A 520 -72.07 8.29 -1.08
CA GLN A 520 -71.98 8.46 -2.54
C GLN A 520 -71.21 7.31 -3.18
N GLU A 521 -71.83 6.71 -4.21
CA GLU A 521 -71.20 5.70 -5.05
C GLU A 521 -69.97 6.26 -5.77
N TYR A 522 -68.99 5.38 -5.91
CA TYR A 522 -67.66 5.60 -6.44
C TYR A 522 -67.68 6.18 -7.86
N GLU A 523 -66.98 7.31 -8.07
CA GLU A 523 -66.62 7.76 -9.42
C GLU A 523 -65.15 8.22 -9.39
N GLY A 524 -64.28 7.71 -10.28
CA GLY A 524 -62.93 8.23 -10.54
C GLY A 524 -61.76 7.38 -10.02
N THR A 525 -60.63 7.44 -10.73
CA THR A 525 -59.43 6.59 -10.57
C THR A 525 -58.56 6.94 -9.35
N GLY A 526 -58.73 8.13 -8.77
CA GLY A 526 -57.84 8.64 -7.71
C GLY A 526 -56.43 9.00 -8.19
N LEU A 527 -56.18 8.99 -9.51
CA LEU A 527 -54.88 9.34 -10.11
C LEU A 527 -54.83 10.78 -10.63
N GLY A 528 -55.98 11.40 -10.92
CA GLY A 528 -56.04 12.73 -11.56
C GLY A 528 -55.26 13.83 -10.82
N LEU A 529 -55.36 13.92 -9.48
CA LEU A 529 -54.60 14.93 -8.71
C LEU A 529 -53.10 14.61 -8.59
N ALA A 530 -52.74 13.33 -8.52
CA ALA A 530 -51.34 12.91 -8.54
C ALA A 530 -50.68 13.25 -9.89
N ILE A 531 -51.39 13.02 -11.00
CA ILE A 531 -50.96 13.42 -12.35
C ILE A 531 -50.82 14.95 -12.44
N VAL A 532 -51.81 15.71 -11.95
CA VAL A 532 -51.73 17.19 -11.90
C VAL A 532 -50.48 17.66 -11.16
N LYS A 533 -50.21 17.10 -9.97
CA LYS A 533 -49.01 17.46 -9.19
C LYS A 533 -47.73 17.15 -9.97
N LYS A 534 -47.63 15.99 -10.61
CA LYS A 534 -46.47 15.60 -11.41
C LYS A 534 -46.29 16.46 -12.66
N LEU A 535 -47.37 16.80 -13.37
CA LEU A 535 -47.33 17.69 -14.54
C LEU A 535 -46.89 19.11 -14.17
N ILE A 536 -47.33 19.62 -13.02
CA ILE A 536 -46.91 20.94 -12.52
C ILE A 536 -45.42 20.90 -12.08
N GLN A 537 -44.96 19.79 -11.49
CA GLN A 537 -43.54 19.57 -11.17
C GLN A 537 -42.65 19.53 -12.42
N LEU A 538 -43.12 18.99 -13.55
CA LEU A 538 -42.39 19.06 -14.82
C LEU A 538 -42.17 20.50 -15.31
N HIS A 539 -43.02 21.44 -14.88
CA HIS A 539 -42.86 22.87 -15.14
C HIS A 539 -42.06 23.59 -14.04
N ASN A 540 -41.39 22.85 -13.15
CA ASN A 540 -40.65 23.37 -11.98
C ASN A 540 -41.51 24.26 -11.07
N SER A 541 -42.77 23.88 -10.89
CA SER A 541 -43.74 24.61 -10.07
C SER A 541 -44.40 23.69 -9.05
N GLU A 542 -45.17 24.28 -8.12
CA GLU A 542 -45.90 23.56 -7.09
C GLU A 542 -47.39 23.94 -7.12
N ILE A 543 -48.23 23.01 -6.66
CA ILE A 543 -49.67 23.22 -6.50
C ILE A 543 -50.00 23.44 -5.02
N LEU A 544 -50.70 24.52 -4.73
CA LEU A 544 -51.18 24.92 -3.41
C LEU A 544 -52.68 24.65 -3.32
N ILE A 545 -53.15 24.30 -2.12
CA ILE A 545 -54.58 24.11 -1.84
C ILE A 545 -54.99 24.98 -0.66
N ASN A 546 -56.05 25.76 -0.86
CA ASN A 546 -56.80 26.41 0.20
C ASN A 546 -58.20 25.80 0.26
N SER A 547 -58.46 24.92 1.21
CA SER A 547 -59.75 24.24 1.33
C SER A 547 -60.23 24.16 2.78
N THR A 548 -61.54 24.33 2.94
CA THR A 548 -62.25 24.27 4.22
C THR A 548 -63.49 23.41 4.05
N GLU A 549 -63.63 22.38 4.88
CA GLU A 549 -64.78 21.46 4.85
C GLU A 549 -66.10 22.24 4.94
N GLY A 550 -66.99 22.00 3.99
CA GLY A 550 -68.29 22.67 3.84
C GLY A 550 -68.29 24.04 3.16
N ALA A 551 -67.12 24.61 2.82
CA ALA A 551 -67.00 25.96 2.25
C ALA A 551 -66.22 26.01 0.91
N GLY A 552 -65.90 24.85 0.33
CA GLY A 552 -65.26 24.73 -0.97
C GLY A 552 -63.74 24.57 -0.94
N SER A 553 -63.14 24.48 -2.13
CA SER A 553 -61.69 24.30 -2.33
C SER A 553 -61.16 25.24 -3.41
N GLU A 554 -59.93 25.70 -3.23
CA GLU A 554 -59.19 26.48 -4.22
C GLU A 554 -57.82 25.83 -4.47
N PHE A 555 -57.55 25.48 -5.72
CA PHE A 555 -56.28 24.93 -6.18
C PHE A 555 -55.53 26.01 -6.96
N ILE A 556 -54.28 26.29 -6.56
CA ILE A 556 -53.48 27.40 -7.11
C ILE A 556 -52.14 26.84 -7.59
N PHE A 557 -51.70 27.21 -8.79
CA PHE A 557 -50.39 26.83 -9.32
C PHE A 557 -49.89 27.88 -10.31
N ASP A 558 -48.57 27.97 -10.46
CA ASP A 558 -47.92 28.94 -11.36
C ASP A 558 -47.31 28.20 -12.57
N LEU A 559 -47.39 28.77 -13.77
CA LEU A 559 -46.70 28.25 -14.96
C LEU A 559 -46.05 29.39 -15.75
N CYS A 560 -44.91 29.11 -16.37
CA CYS A 560 -44.16 30.06 -17.19
C CYS A 560 -44.41 29.80 -18.68
N TYR A 561 -44.73 30.85 -19.43
CA TYR A 561 -44.97 30.80 -20.88
C TYR A 561 -44.18 31.89 -21.60
N GLU A 562 -43.79 31.62 -22.84
CA GLU A 562 -43.19 32.62 -23.72
C GLU A 562 -44.29 33.31 -24.53
N LYS A 563 -44.08 34.59 -24.88
CA LYS A 563 -44.96 35.32 -25.79
C LYS A 563 -44.75 34.81 -27.21
N ALA A 564 -45.83 34.39 -27.88
CA ALA A 564 -45.71 34.03 -29.30
C ALA A 564 -45.53 35.30 -30.15
N VAL A 565 -44.50 35.34 -30.99
CA VAL A 565 -44.33 36.36 -32.03
C VAL A 565 -45.44 36.14 -33.07
N LYS A 566 -46.19 37.20 -33.42
CA LYS A 566 -47.21 37.13 -34.47
C LYS A 566 -46.54 36.74 -35.80
N GLU A 567 -46.86 35.56 -36.33
CA GLU A 567 -46.96 35.38 -37.78
C GLU A 567 -48.38 35.76 -38.21
N GLU A 568 -48.48 36.76 -39.08
CA GLU A 568 -49.70 37.06 -39.81
C GLU A 568 -50.03 35.90 -40.76
N ASN A 569 -51.30 35.49 -40.75
CA ASN A 569 -51.94 34.48 -41.61
C ASN A 569 -51.46 33.05 -41.33
N ILE A 570 -52.31 32.15 -40.84
CA ILE A 570 -53.42 31.60 -41.62
C ILE A 570 -54.71 31.66 -40.78
N ALA A 571 -55.56 32.62 -41.13
CA ALA A 571 -56.98 32.49 -40.87
C ALA A 571 -57.53 31.34 -41.71
N SER A 572 -58.28 30.46 -41.05
CA SER A 572 -59.54 29.92 -41.57
C SER A 572 -59.45 29.14 -42.90
N SER A 573 -59.28 27.83 -42.80
CA SER A 573 -59.97 26.92 -43.72
C SER A 573 -61.16 26.29 -43.00
N THR A 574 -62.26 27.04 -43.05
CA THR A 574 -63.62 26.56 -43.33
C THR A 574 -64.17 25.41 -42.49
N HIS A 575 -64.98 25.77 -41.50
CA HIS A 575 -66.21 25.04 -41.19
C HIS A 575 -67.09 24.97 -42.45
N GLU A 576 -66.94 23.93 -43.26
CA GLU A 576 -68.00 23.51 -44.16
C GLU A 576 -68.85 22.45 -43.46
N ASN A 577 -70.04 22.86 -43.03
CA ASN A 577 -71.15 21.95 -42.80
C ASN A 577 -71.52 21.31 -44.13
N ILE A 578 -70.85 20.21 -44.49
CA ILE A 578 -71.29 19.36 -45.59
C ILE A 578 -72.50 18.55 -45.10
N SER A 579 -73.67 19.03 -45.48
CA SER A 579 -74.89 18.24 -45.56
C SER A 579 -74.64 17.02 -46.47
N ILE A 580 -74.48 15.84 -45.91
CA ILE A 580 -74.36 14.60 -46.68
C ILE A 580 -75.75 14.18 -47.15
N GLY A 581 -76.01 14.40 -48.44
CA GLY A 581 -76.97 13.61 -49.19
C GLY A 581 -76.49 12.16 -49.27
N THR A 582 -77.44 11.23 -49.18
CA THR A 582 -77.27 9.78 -49.29
C THR A 582 -76.52 9.40 -50.57
N THR A 583 -75.22 9.13 -50.46
CA THR A 583 -74.42 8.48 -51.51
C THR A 583 -73.68 7.31 -50.86
N ASN A 584 -73.95 6.08 -51.32
CA ASN A 584 -73.27 4.88 -50.85
C ASN A 584 -71.83 4.91 -51.38
N PHE A 585 -70.84 5.15 -50.53
CA PHE A 585 -69.43 4.95 -50.87
C PHE A 585 -68.96 3.57 -50.40
N ASN A 586 -68.11 2.93 -51.20
CA ASN A 586 -67.50 1.64 -50.88
C ASN A 586 -66.10 1.83 -50.30
N ILE A 587 -65.92 1.48 -49.04
CA ILE A 587 -64.68 1.69 -48.29
C ILE A 587 -64.02 0.34 -47.97
N LEU A 588 -62.75 0.18 -48.34
CA LEU A 588 -61.96 -1.00 -47.95
C LEU A 588 -61.36 -0.78 -46.57
N ILE A 589 -61.63 -1.69 -45.62
CA ILE A 589 -61.02 -1.69 -44.29
C ILE A 589 -59.94 -2.76 -44.27
N VAL A 590 -58.70 -2.37 -43.94
CA VAL A 590 -57.55 -3.27 -43.86
C VAL A 590 -56.99 -3.23 -42.45
N ASP A 591 -57.11 -4.35 -41.73
CA ASP A 591 -56.68 -4.50 -40.33
C ASP A 591 -56.50 -5.99 -40.03
N ASP A 592 -55.48 -6.40 -39.28
CA ASP A 592 -55.22 -7.81 -38.95
C ASP A 592 -56.08 -8.32 -37.77
N ASN A 593 -56.66 -7.40 -37.01
CA ASN A 593 -57.52 -7.72 -35.88
C ASN A 593 -59.01 -7.68 -36.30
N LYS A 594 -59.63 -8.85 -36.31
CA LYS A 594 -61.06 -9.03 -36.63
C LYS A 594 -61.99 -8.14 -35.78
N ILE A 595 -61.64 -7.84 -34.53
CA ILE A 595 -62.44 -6.96 -33.68
C ILE A 595 -62.39 -5.53 -34.22
N ASN A 596 -61.21 -5.03 -34.59
CA ASN A 596 -61.06 -3.69 -35.17
C ASN A 596 -61.78 -3.57 -36.51
N GLN A 597 -61.70 -4.60 -37.36
CA GLN A 597 -62.46 -4.67 -38.61
C GLN A 597 -63.96 -4.51 -38.35
N ILE A 598 -64.51 -5.30 -37.42
CA ILE A 598 -65.94 -5.28 -37.08
C ILE A 598 -66.36 -3.92 -36.49
N VAL A 599 -65.55 -3.35 -35.58
CA VAL A 599 -65.82 -2.04 -34.97
C VAL A 599 -65.83 -0.95 -36.04
N THR A 600 -64.79 -0.90 -36.88
CA THR A 600 -64.66 0.08 -37.96
C THR A 600 -65.80 -0.05 -38.97
N GLN A 601 -66.14 -1.29 -39.35
CA GLN A 601 -67.27 -1.58 -40.24
C GLN A 601 -68.61 -1.13 -39.64
N ASN A 602 -68.85 -1.39 -38.36
CA ASN A 602 -70.08 -0.99 -37.69
C ASN A 602 -70.21 0.53 -37.57
N ILE A 603 -69.10 1.24 -37.33
CA ILE A 603 -69.07 2.71 -37.34
C ILE A 603 -69.47 3.22 -38.73
N LEU A 604 -68.84 2.73 -39.79
CA LEU A 604 -69.13 3.15 -41.17
C LEU A 604 -70.57 2.81 -41.61
N LYS A 605 -71.06 1.60 -41.32
CA LYS A 605 -72.44 1.18 -41.64
C LYS A 605 -73.50 2.07 -41.01
N LYS A 606 -73.27 2.61 -39.79
CA LYS A 606 -74.20 3.56 -39.14
C LYS A 606 -74.41 4.85 -39.95
N LYS A 607 -73.52 5.17 -40.89
CA LYS A 607 -73.63 6.33 -41.79
C LYS A 607 -73.99 5.96 -43.24
N GLY A 608 -74.33 4.70 -43.50
CA GLY A 608 -74.79 4.23 -44.81
C GLY A 608 -73.68 3.89 -45.81
N TYR A 609 -72.41 3.82 -45.37
CA TYR A 609 -71.31 3.36 -46.23
C TYR A 609 -71.34 1.84 -46.39
N THR A 610 -70.95 1.35 -47.57
CA THR A 610 -70.66 -0.07 -47.81
C THR A 610 -69.18 -0.32 -47.54
N CYS A 611 -68.85 -1.50 -47.01
CA CYS A 611 -67.46 -1.79 -46.65
C CYS A 611 -67.12 -3.25 -46.90
N ASP A 612 -65.95 -3.47 -47.50
CA ASP A 612 -65.31 -4.77 -47.62
C ASP A 612 -64.08 -4.82 -46.68
N LEU A 613 -63.68 -6.03 -46.31
CA LEU A 613 -62.65 -6.29 -45.30
C LEU A 613 -61.46 -7.03 -45.92
N ALA A 614 -60.25 -6.58 -45.60
CA ALA A 614 -59.00 -7.28 -45.90
C ALA A 614 -58.24 -7.53 -44.59
N ASN A 615 -57.57 -8.69 -44.48
CA ASN A 615 -56.90 -9.09 -43.23
C ASN A 615 -55.44 -8.66 -43.16
N ASN A 616 -54.84 -8.26 -44.27
CA ASN A 616 -53.45 -7.83 -44.35
C ASN A 616 -53.23 -6.95 -45.60
N GLY A 617 -52.02 -6.40 -45.73
CA GLY A 617 -51.65 -5.56 -46.87
C GLY A 617 -51.71 -6.27 -48.23
N MET A 618 -51.50 -7.59 -48.28
CA MET A 618 -51.51 -8.36 -49.52
C MET A 618 -52.94 -8.58 -50.04
N ASP A 619 -53.86 -8.96 -49.16
CA ASP A 619 -55.30 -9.07 -49.43
C ASP A 619 -55.81 -7.73 -49.99
N ALA A 620 -55.40 -6.61 -49.37
CA ALA A 620 -55.79 -5.28 -49.82
C ALA A 620 -55.29 -4.96 -51.23
N ILE A 621 -54.04 -5.31 -51.56
CA ILE A 621 -53.49 -5.15 -52.92
C ILE A 621 -54.27 -5.98 -53.92
N GLU A 622 -54.59 -7.24 -53.61
CA GLU A 622 -55.36 -8.11 -54.50
C GLU A 622 -56.78 -7.59 -54.73
N MET A 623 -57.47 -7.16 -53.66
CA MET A 623 -58.80 -6.58 -53.75
C MET A 623 -58.80 -5.29 -54.57
N LEU A 624 -57.81 -4.40 -54.38
CA LEU A 624 -57.69 -3.14 -55.13
C LEU A 624 -57.34 -3.33 -56.62
N LYS A 625 -56.79 -4.49 -57.00
CA LYS A 625 -56.57 -4.84 -58.42
C LYS A 625 -57.84 -5.37 -59.09
N ASN A 626 -58.69 -6.06 -58.33
CA ASN A 626 -59.86 -6.74 -58.85
C ASN A 626 -61.17 -5.94 -58.68
N GLN A 627 -61.20 -4.98 -57.76
CA GLN A 627 -62.38 -4.20 -57.38
C GLN A 627 -62.02 -2.72 -57.17
N SER A 628 -62.98 -1.84 -57.46
CA SER A 628 -62.85 -0.39 -57.24
C SER A 628 -63.44 0.01 -55.89
N PHE A 629 -62.68 0.81 -55.14
CA PHE A 629 -63.09 1.40 -53.86
C PHE A 629 -63.02 2.93 -53.94
N ASP A 630 -63.80 3.62 -53.12
CA ASP A 630 -63.75 5.08 -53.00
C ASP A 630 -62.67 5.53 -52.00
N LEU A 631 -62.34 4.69 -51.02
CA LEU A 631 -61.34 4.98 -49.99
C LEU A 631 -60.84 3.68 -49.34
N VAL A 632 -59.59 3.69 -48.88
CA VAL A 632 -58.97 2.62 -48.09
C VAL A 632 -58.63 3.15 -46.70
N LEU A 633 -59.09 2.44 -45.66
CA LEU A 633 -58.64 2.61 -44.29
C LEU A 633 -57.62 1.52 -44.00
N MET A 634 -56.36 1.90 -43.76
CA MET A 634 -55.22 0.97 -43.71
C MET A 634 -54.54 1.02 -42.35
N ASP A 635 -54.55 -0.09 -41.59
CA ASP A 635 -53.68 -0.20 -40.42
C ASP A 635 -52.21 -0.16 -40.84
N ILE A 636 -51.40 0.62 -40.12
CA ILE A 636 -49.96 0.68 -40.35
C ILE A 636 -49.30 -0.62 -39.90
N ASN A 637 -49.70 -1.16 -38.75
CA ASN A 637 -49.00 -2.26 -38.09
C ASN A 637 -49.74 -3.58 -38.29
N MET A 638 -49.43 -4.25 -39.40
CA MET A 638 -49.96 -5.59 -39.71
C MET A 638 -48.81 -6.58 -39.95
N PRO A 639 -48.98 -7.87 -39.58
CA PRO A 639 -48.03 -8.93 -39.89
C PRO A 639 -47.93 -9.20 -41.40
N GLU A 640 -46.82 -9.83 -41.82
CA GLU A 640 -46.44 -10.15 -43.21
C GLU A 640 -46.15 -8.94 -44.09
N MET A 641 -47.15 -8.10 -44.37
CA MET A 641 -47.02 -6.86 -45.12
C MET A 641 -47.71 -5.71 -44.37
N ASN A 642 -46.89 -4.79 -43.86
CA ASN A 642 -47.35 -3.61 -43.15
C ASN A 642 -48.07 -2.62 -44.10
N GLY A 643 -48.86 -1.70 -43.53
CA GLY A 643 -49.66 -0.76 -44.30
C GLY A 643 -48.83 0.23 -45.14
N LEU A 644 -47.61 0.55 -44.71
CA LEU A 644 -46.71 1.45 -45.44
C LEU A 644 -46.19 0.79 -46.73
N ASP A 645 -45.75 -0.46 -46.65
CA ASP A 645 -45.26 -1.22 -47.79
C ASP A 645 -46.40 -1.59 -48.73
N ALA A 646 -47.57 -1.95 -48.18
CA ALA A 646 -48.78 -2.14 -48.98
C ALA A 646 -49.12 -0.86 -49.77
N THR A 647 -49.04 0.31 -49.12
CA THR A 647 -49.28 1.60 -49.78
C THR A 647 -48.29 1.87 -50.89
N LYS A 648 -46.99 1.63 -50.69
CA LYS A 648 -45.98 1.78 -51.76
C LYS A 648 -46.34 0.93 -52.98
N VAL A 649 -46.78 -0.31 -52.76
CA VAL A 649 -47.18 -1.22 -53.85
C VAL A 649 -48.46 -0.71 -54.52
N ILE A 650 -49.48 -0.31 -53.75
CA ILE A 650 -50.73 0.26 -54.30
C ILE A 650 -50.44 1.47 -55.18
N ARG A 651 -49.52 2.34 -54.76
CA ARG A 651 -49.14 3.53 -55.54
C ARG A 651 -48.48 3.22 -56.89
N THR A 652 -47.97 2.01 -57.11
CA THR A 652 -47.42 1.62 -58.44
C THR A 652 -48.49 1.42 -59.51
N PHE A 653 -49.73 1.07 -59.13
CA PHE A 653 -50.83 0.82 -60.07
C PHE A 653 -52.07 1.70 -59.84
N ASN A 654 -52.18 2.34 -58.67
CA ASN A 654 -53.23 3.30 -58.37
C ASN A 654 -52.68 4.49 -57.54
N THR A 655 -52.26 5.51 -58.26
CA THR A 655 -51.64 6.72 -57.69
C THR A 655 -52.62 7.64 -56.97
N HIS A 656 -53.92 7.55 -57.26
CA HIS A 656 -54.93 8.50 -56.78
C HIS A 656 -55.86 7.94 -55.71
N MET A 657 -55.86 6.63 -55.46
CA MET A 657 -56.71 6.01 -54.41
C MET A 657 -56.49 6.68 -53.05
N PRO A 658 -57.53 7.25 -52.41
CA PRO A 658 -57.43 7.75 -51.05
C PRO A 658 -57.07 6.62 -50.08
N ILE A 659 -55.92 6.73 -49.41
CA ILE A 659 -55.51 5.80 -48.36
C ILE A 659 -55.33 6.61 -47.07
N ILE A 660 -56.14 6.30 -46.06
CA ILE A 660 -56.01 6.90 -44.72
C ILE A 660 -55.38 5.86 -43.81
N ALA A 661 -54.29 6.24 -43.15
CA ALA A 661 -53.61 5.40 -42.18
C ALA A 661 -54.42 5.32 -40.88
N LEU A 662 -54.51 4.13 -40.29
CA LEU A 662 -55.02 3.91 -38.94
C LEU A 662 -53.84 3.51 -38.05
N THR A 663 -53.62 4.23 -36.95
CA THR A 663 -52.48 3.98 -36.03
C THR A 663 -52.90 4.02 -34.57
N ALA A 664 -52.27 3.21 -33.73
CA ALA A 664 -52.43 3.27 -32.27
C ALA A 664 -51.44 4.23 -31.58
N VAL A 665 -50.52 4.83 -32.33
CA VAL A 665 -49.42 5.66 -31.81
C VAL A 665 -49.50 7.09 -32.36
N GLU A 666 -49.44 8.07 -31.46
CA GLU A 666 -49.53 9.51 -31.74
C GLU A 666 -48.23 10.17 -32.25
N GLU A 667 -47.12 9.44 -32.31
CA GLU A 667 -45.80 10.00 -32.62
C GLU A 667 -45.73 10.64 -34.02
N GLY A 668 -45.23 11.88 -34.07
CA GLY A 668 -45.07 12.65 -35.31
C GLY A 668 -44.25 11.93 -36.38
N GLU A 669 -43.25 11.14 -35.98
CA GLU A 669 -42.44 10.36 -36.93
C GLU A 669 -43.26 9.34 -37.73
N ILE A 670 -44.25 8.68 -37.12
CA ILE A 670 -45.10 7.70 -37.82
C ILE A 670 -46.05 8.41 -38.79
N ARG A 671 -46.55 9.59 -38.40
CA ARG A 671 -47.38 10.43 -39.28
C ARG A 671 -46.60 10.88 -40.51
N ASP A 672 -45.37 11.37 -40.33
CA ASP A 672 -44.51 11.82 -41.41
C ASP A 672 -44.12 10.66 -42.34
N GLN A 673 -43.82 9.49 -41.78
CA GLN A 673 -43.56 8.27 -42.55
C GLN A 673 -44.78 7.86 -43.39
N ALA A 674 -45.98 7.83 -42.81
CA ALA A 674 -47.22 7.49 -43.51
C ALA A 674 -47.50 8.42 -44.70
N LEU A 675 -47.34 9.73 -44.50
CA LEU A 675 -47.52 10.71 -45.58
C LEU A 675 -46.43 10.59 -46.65
N SER A 676 -45.18 10.33 -46.26
CA SER A 676 -44.05 10.21 -47.20
C SER A 676 -44.18 9.04 -48.19
N VAL A 677 -44.85 7.95 -47.79
CA VAL A 677 -45.10 6.78 -48.67
C VAL A 677 -46.33 6.93 -49.55
N GLY A 678 -47.03 8.08 -49.45
CA GLY A 678 -48.16 8.43 -50.30
C GLY A 678 -49.54 8.18 -49.69
N MET A 679 -49.67 7.96 -48.36
CA MET A 679 -50.98 8.00 -47.70
C MET A 679 -51.49 9.45 -47.63
N ASN A 680 -52.81 9.62 -47.61
CA ASN A 680 -53.46 10.92 -47.76
C ASN A 680 -53.80 11.59 -46.42
N ASP A 681 -54.03 10.81 -45.36
CA ASP A 681 -54.28 11.32 -44.01
C ASP A 681 -54.05 10.22 -42.96
N VAL A 682 -54.13 10.58 -41.67
CA VAL A 682 -53.93 9.65 -40.55
C VAL A 682 -55.03 9.82 -39.52
N ILE A 683 -55.55 8.69 -39.03
CA ILE A 683 -56.53 8.58 -37.95
C ILE A 683 -55.93 7.75 -36.82
N ILE A 684 -56.07 8.25 -35.59
CA ILE A 684 -55.58 7.56 -34.38
C ILE A 684 -56.69 6.67 -33.81
N LYS A 685 -56.32 5.44 -33.39
CA LYS A 685 -57.17 4.50 -32.66
C LYS A 685 -56.98 4.73 -31.15
N PRO A 686 -58.06 4.71 -30.32
CA PRO A 686 -59.46 4.50 -30.66
C PRO A 686 -60.10 5.74 -31.32
N TYR A 687 -61.05 5.52 -32.21
CA TYR A 687 -61.60 6.57 -33.07
C TYR A 687 -62.46 7.59 -32.30
N ASP A 688 -62.14 8.88 -32.43
CA ASP A 688 -63.14 9.93 -32.24
C ASP A 688 -64.11 9.90 -33.42
N THR A 689 -65.39 9.67 -33.16
CA THR A 689 -66.37 9.43 -34.24
C THR A 689 -66.55 10.65 -35.14
N GLN A 690 -66.43 11.87 -34.60
CA GLN A 690 -66.60 13.09 -35.38
C GLN A 690 -65.39 13.33 -36.29
N GLN A 691 -64.18 13.25 -35.73
CA GLN A 691 -62.93 13.38 -36.48
C GLN A 691 -62.80 12.29 -37.55
N PHE A 692 -63.16 11.04 -37.21
CA PHE A 692 -63.14 9.91 -38.13
C PHE A 692 -63.93 10.19 -39.41
N PHE A 693 -65.19 10.63 -39.29
CA PHE A 693 -66.00 10.94 -40.47
C PHE A 693 -65.57 12.19 -41.21
N GLN A 694 -65.07 13.23 -40.51
CA GLN A 694 -64.55 14.43 -41.15
C GLN A 694 -63.34 14.11 -42.04
N THR A 695 -62.40 13.30 -41.55
CA THR A 695 -61.21 12.90 -42.31
C THR A 695 -61.58 12.05 -43.53
N ILE A 696 -62.52 11.11 -43.39
CA ILE A 696 -63.02 10.31 -44.51
C ILE A 696 -63.66 11.22 -45.57
N MET A 697 -64.60 12.10 -45.17
CA MET A 697 -65.28 12.99 -46.10
C MET A 697 -64.33 13.94 -46.82
N LYS A 698 -63.36 14.51 -46.09
CA LYS A 698 -62.31 15.39 -46.65
C LYS A 698 -61.49 14.71 -47.75
N ASN A 699 -61.21 13.41 -47.61
CA ASN A 699 -60.37 12.69 -48.57
C ASN A 699 -61.17 12.10 -49.74
N ILE A 700 -62.42 11.70 -49.50
CA ILE A 700 -63.35 11.28 -50.57
C ILE A 700 -63.72 12.46 -51.47
N SER A 701 -63.96 13.66 -50.92
CA SER A 701 -64.38 14.83 -51.70
C SER A 701 -63.27 15.35 -52.63
N LYS A 702 -62.00 15.23 -52.24
CA LYS A 702 -60.85 15.67 -53.04
C LYS A 702 -60.63 14.90 -54.34
N VAL A 703 -61.09 13.65 -54.43
CA VAL A 703 -60.88 12.80 -55.62
C VAL A 703 -61.98 12.95 -56.66
N LYS A 704 -63.16 13.48 -56.31
CA LYS A 704 -64.26 13.69 -57.27
C LYS A 704 -64.24 15.05 -58.00
N TYR A 705 -63.28 15.93 -57.68
CA TYR A 705 -63.09 17.24 -58.35
C TYR A 705 -61.80 17.32 -59.18
N ILE A 706 -61.17 16.18 -59.45
CA ILE A 706 -60.10 15.98 -60.44
C ILE A 706 -60.71 15.13 -61.55
#